data_AF-A0AAW4B9Z3-F1
#
_entry.id   AF-A0AAW4B9Z3-F1
#
_cell.length_a   1.000
_cell.length_b   1.000
_cell.length_c   1.000
_cell.angle_alpha   90.00
_cell.angle_beta   90.00
_cell.angle_gamma   90.00
#
_symmetry.space_group_name_H-M   'P 1'
#
loop_
_entity.id
_entity.type
_entity.pdbx_description
1 polymer ?
#
loop_
_entity_poly.entity_id
_entity_poly.type
_entity_poly.pdbx_seq_one_letter_code
_entity_poly.pdbx_strand_id
1 'polypeptide(L)'
;MRIAPVPSIHSPRPKPNALLLALSLAGLPSFSYALDACQFNDITQAQEPILAIKNAQPACYNSWFYTDSKAILGLYSENSIDSINRALALEVSQYQGTEAQAKSIANLGEFIRAAYYVRYGVKQDFGDYSDQLSNAIADTINQFMLSPYSLSLGREQVAAMSSLTLMVDNVKRLPSTMTNFIVLLDAFNPQTAQDVQFVDGLNNLFRSMSGHASRDDFYQDIEAHPEYLETLYRFATEHDWALGTDADFILYNAVRETGRLLVSPYPNTKTRVIAILEKVLERYPLGGRSDKLWIAAVEMLSYYAPETLEALNLTQAKQQLEQRIMPNRHQCDGPAIIRSQGLTPQQAEQACGILNEKEADFHTVANTGFTPVADDLNQQVEVVVFDSNESYVSYSNFLFGNTTNNGGQYLEGNPADANNTARFVAYRYAQDEALSILNLEHEYVHYLDGRYNQYGSFSLNLSEGHIVWWLEGFAEYMHYKKGYQAAVDLIAEKKLSLTQVLATTYQNDTNQIYRWGYLAVRFMLENHPNEVDQLLALSRSGDFKAWAEQVKRIGKSLDSEFSTWLDTLTTDSGNPDDPTVPPIQLEDTMNHLALGQSVTLSGEQYSEQLYYIDVPDNISELSINISGDGDADLYLSYEKIAHYYDYQITNFELHSNETIALEKQANGTVLPGRYYFSITGREAYQRVELNTKVSYAITDNTQKPSDDLAPVVLENRQPMTLGIHQTRYAAIYVPEGMSSVKVWLQPIDEMAAHNVDLYAESEHWPTLTHFDQASKRADSYEYIELPVTQAGYVHFMLNAQQANSQVELYATYE
;
A
#
# COMPACT_ATOMS: atom_id res chain seq x y z
N MET A 1 35.96 1.88 12.64
CA MET A 1 36.63 2.52 11.48
C MET A 1 35.94 3.87 11.26
N ARG A 2 36.66 5.00 11.38
CA ARG A 2 36.08 6.34 11.18
C ARG A 2 35.78 6.54 9.69
N ILE A 3 34.57 6.96 9.34
CA ILE A 3 34.29 7.49 8.00
C ILE A 3 33.98 8.98 8.14
N ALA A 4 34.81 9.78 7.48
CA ALA A 4 34.70 11.23 7.35
C ALA A 4 33.61 11.60 6.31
N PRO A 5 33.02 12.80 6.37
CA PRO A 5 32.02 13.24 5.40
C PRO A 5 32.69 13.58 4.05
N VAL A 6 32.12 13.09 2.95
CA VAL A 6 32.53 13.40 1.57
C VAL A 6 31.96 14.77 1.17
N PRO A 7 32.72 15.66 0.49
CA PRO A 7 32.31 17.04 0.20
C PRO A 7 31.48 17.16 -1.08
N SER A 8 30.50 18.07 -1.06
CA SER A 8 29.64 18.44 -2.18
C SER A 8 30.37 19.24 -3.26
N ILE A 9 30.37 18.72 -4.49
CA ILE A 9 30.94 19.38 -5.67
C ILE A 9 29.90 20.35 -6.26
N HIS A 10 30.22 21.64 -6.22
CA HIS A 10 29.50 22.70 -6.92
C HIS A 10 29.82 22.69 -8.43
N SER A 11 28.81 22.90 -9.27
CA SER A 11 28.99 23.44 -10.63
C SER A 11 27.77 24.27 -11.06
N PRO A 12 27.95 25.31 -11.89
CA PRO A 12 27.12 26.51 -11.88
C PRO A 12 25.95 26.46 -12.87
N ARG A 13 24.78 26.97 -12.47
CA ARG A 13 23.67 27.26 -13.39
C ARG A 13 23.84 28.64 -14.04
N PRO A 14 23.63 28.80 -15.35
CA PRO A 14 23.50 30.11 -15.98
C PRO A 14 22.10 30.69 -15.76
N LYS A 15 22.03 32.00 -15.49
CA LYS A 15 20.82 32.85 -15.60
C LYS A 15 20.99 33.77 -16.83
N PRO A 16 20.04 34.66 -17.13
CA PRO A 16 18.69 34.46 -17.67
C PRO A 16 18.53 35.22 -19.00
N ASN A 17 17.42 35.12 -19.73
CA ASN A 17 16.90 36.27 -20.48
C ASN A 17 15.44 36.12 -20.89
N ALA A 18 14.73 37.23 -20.74
CA ALA A 18 13.31 37.44 -20.95
C ALA A 18 12.95 37.70 -22.42
N LEU A 19 11.68 37.45 -22.79
CA LEU A 19 10.81 38.46 -23.42
C LEU A 19 9.33 38.01 -23.46
N LEU A 20 8.44 38.91 -23.04
CA LEU A 20 6.98 38.88 -23.27
C LEU A 20 6.65 39.20 -24.74
N LEU A 21 5.56 38.63 -25.29
CA LEU A 21 4.32 39.39 -25.60
C LEU A 21 3.17 38.48 -26.09
N ALA A 22 1.95 38.97 -25.86
CA ALA A 22 0.64 38.31 -25.99
C ALA A 22 0.04 38.26 -27.42
N LEU A 23 -0.94 37.36 -27.66
CA LEU A 23 -2.29 37.67 -28.18
C LEU A 23 -3.18 36.40 -28.40
N SER A 24 -4.15 36.24 -27.47
CA SER A 24 -5.59 35.88 -27.61
C SER A 24 -6.19 35.02 -28.75
N LEU A 25 -7.12 34.14 -28.30
CA LEU A 25 -8.40 33.64 -28.88
C LEU A 25 -8.41 32.34 -29.73
N ALA A 26 -8.88 31.24 -29.14
CA ALA A 26 -10.24 30.71 -29.31
C ALA A 26 -10.42 29.42 -28.49
N GLY A 27 -11.60 29.27 -27.87
CA GLY A 27 -11.84 28.31 -26.80
C GLY A 27 -12.02 26.85 -27.22
N LEU A 28 -11.57 25.98 -26.32
CA LEU A 28 -12.05 24.63 -26.14
C LEU A 28 -12.30 24.47 -24.63
N PRO A 29 -13.39 23.81 -24.20
CA PRO A 29 -13.61 23.55 -22.78
C PRO A 29 -12.63 22.46 -22.35
N SER A 30 -11.47 22.88 -21.86
CA SER A 30 -10.65 22.03 -21.01
C SER A 30 -11.42 21.87 -19.71
N PHE A 31 -11.94 20.67 -19.46
CA PHE A 31 -12.39 20.30 -18.12
C PHE A 31 -11.17 20.39 -17.21
N SER A 32 -11.13 21.45 -16.42
CA SER A 32 -10.16 21.60 -15.34
C SER A 32 -10.63 20.68 -14.23
N TYR A 33 -9.80 19.74 -13.80
CA TYR A 33 -9.87 19.26 -12.42
C TYR A 33 -9.99 20.50 -11.52
N ALA A 34 -10.96 20.50 -10.60
CA ALA A 34 -10.99 21.54 -9.58
C ALA A 34 -9.71 21.36 -8.75
N LEU A 35 -8.67 22.14 -9.05
CA LEU A 35 -7.48 22.25 -8.22
C LEU A 35 -7.97 22.65 -6.83
N ASP A 36 -7.74 21.79 -5.83
CA ASP A 36 -7.98 22.15 -4.44
C ASP A 36 -7.26 23.46 -4.14
N ALA A 37 -8.00 24.51 -3.79
CA ALA A 37 -7.49 25.85 -3.53
C ALA A 37 -6.74 25.92 -2.16
N CYS A 38 -5.80 25.00 -1.95
CA CYS A 38 -4.94 24.90 -0.78
C CYS A 38 -3.50 24.47 -1.09
N GLN A 39 -3.11 24.36 -2.37
CA GLN A 39 -1.70 24.13 -2.71
C GLN A 39 -0.86 25.34 -2.24
N PHE A 40 0.44 25.16 -2.01
CA PHE A 40 1.30 26.23 -1.47
C PHE A 40 1.21 27.55 -2.26
N ASN A 41 1.13 27.47 -3.58
CA ASN A 41 1.00 28.63 -4.46
C ASN A 41 -0.36 29.34 -4.29
N ASP A 42 -1.43 28.59 -4.03
CA ASP A 42 -2.77 29.14 -3.81
C ASP A 42 -2.81 29.90 -2.48
N ILE A 43 -2.24 29.32 -1.42
CA ILE A 43 -2.13 29.96 -0.09
C ILE A 43 -1.31 31.26 -0.19
N THR A 44 -0.25 31.26 -0.99
CA THR A 44 0.59 32.45 -1.21
C THR A 44 -0.19 33.59 -1.88
N GLN A 45 -1.19 33.27 -2.69
CA GLN A 45 -2.05 34.24 -3.38
C GLN A 45 -3.34 34.56 -2.63
N ALA A 46 -3.66 33.81 -1.57
CA ALA A 46 -4.88 33.97 -0.81
C ALA A 46 -4.90 35.32 -0.06
N GLN A 47 -6.07 35.95 0.00
CA GLN A 47 -6.27 37.17 0.76
C GLN A 47 -6.13 36.94 2.28
N GLU A 48 -6.52 35.76 2.76
CA GLU A 48 -6.43 35.34 4.15
C GLU A 48 -5.65 34.02 4.26
N PRO A 49 -4.30 34.04 4.19
CA PRO A 49 -3.49 32.83 4.11
C PRO A 49 -3.67 31.89 5.30
N ILE A 50 -3.83 32.43 6.53
CA ILE A 50 -4.05 31.61 7.73
C ILE A 50 -5.40 30.88 7.66
N LEU A 51 -6.45 31.54 7.16
CA LEU A 51 -7.75 30.89 6.98
C LEU A 51 -7.71 29.82 5.87
N ALA A 52 -6.96 30.08 4.80
CA ALA A 52 -6.73 29.09 3.74
C ALA A 52 -6.01 27.85 4.29
N ILE A 53 -4.98 28.04 5.14
CA ILE A 53 -4.30 26.92 5.83
C ILE A 53 -5.29 26.15 6.70
N LYS A 54 -6.05 26.84 7.58
CA LYS A 54 -7.02 26.18 8.49
C LYS A 54 -8.05 25.31 7.76
N ASN A 55 -8.46 25.72 6.56
CA ASN A 55 -9.49 25.03 5.77
C ASN A 55 -8.92 24.03 4.75
N ALA A 56 -7.60 23.84 4.70
CA ALA A 56 -6.96 22.95 3.75
C ALA A 56 -7.39 21.48 3.93
N GLN A 57 -7.29 20.73 2.85
CA GLN A 57 -7.45 19.27 2.84
C GLN A 57 -6.07 18.59 2.91
N PRO A 58 -5.96 17.37 3.46
CA PRO A 58 -4.70 16.63 3.57
C PRO A 58 -3.94 16.48 2.24
N ALA A 59 -4.65 16.29 1.13
CA ALA A 59 -4.08 16.23 -0.23
C ALA A 59 -3.18 17.43 -0.62
N CYS A 60 -3.34 18.57 0.06
CA CYS A 60 -2.52 19.76 -0.19
C CYS A 60 -1.14 19.73 0.50
N TYR A 61 -0.95 18.90 1.53
CA TYR A 61 0.25 18.92 2.37
C TYR A 61 1.53 18.66 1.57
N ASN A 62 1.48 17.77 0.57
CA ASN A 62 2.64 17.46 -0.27
C ASN A 62 3.26 18.73 -0.87
N SER A 63 2.44 19.64 -1.40
CA SER A 63 2.94 20.89 -1.98
C SER A 63 3.58 21.84 -0.98
N TRP A 64 3.25 21.72 0.31
CA TRP A 64 3.85 22.54 1.36
C TRP A 64 5.28 22.06 1.65
N PHE A 65 5.47 20.75 1.78
CA PHE A 65 6.80 20.17 2.02
C PHE A 65 7.73 20.25 0.81
N TYR A 66 7.20 20.15 -0.41
CA TYR A 66 7.98 20.10 -1.65
C TYR A 66 7.83 21.35 -2.54
N THR A 67 7.80 22.53 -1.90
CA THR A 67 7.77 23.83 -2.60
C THR A 67 9.16 24.35 -2.99
N ASP A 68 9.22 25.40 -3.82
CA ASP A 68 10.47 26.10 -4.15
C ASP A 68 11.09 26.71 -2.88
N SER A 69 12.40 26.50 -2.68
CA SER A 69 13.17 27.04 -1.54
C SER A 69 12.96 28.54 -1.26
N LYS A 70 12.57 29.34 -2.27
CA LYS A 70 12.22 30.77 -2.11
C LYS A 70 10.99 31.00 -1.24
N ALA A 71 10.20 29.98 -0.92
CA ALA A 71 9.12 30.02 0.06
C ALA A 71 9.56 30.65 1.40
N ILE A 72 10.84 30.48 1.77
CA ILE A 72 11.48 31.06 2.96
C ILE A 72 11.49 32.59 2.98
N LEU A 73 11.41 33.23 1.82
CA LEU A 73 11.32 34.69 1.69
C LEU A 73 9.86 35.20 1.82
N GLY A 74 8.88 34.30 1.90
CA GLY A 74 7.46 34.61 1.97
C GLY A 74 6.80 33.95 3.19
N LEU A 75 5.86 33.04 2.95
CA LEU A 75 5.07 32.39 4.01
C LEU A 75 5.90 31.52 4.96
N TYR A 76 7.10 31.08 4.56
CA TYR A 76 8.05 30.39 5.45
C TYR A 76 9.11 31.34 6.04
N SER A 77 8.86 32.65 6.04
CA SER A 77 9.68 33.59 6.81
C SER A 77 9.42 33.44 8.32
N GLU A 78 10.39 33.80 9.15
CA GLU A 78 10.24 33.72 10.62
C GLU A 78 9.02 34.48 11.12
N ASN A 79 8.79 35.70 10.64
CA ASN A 79 7.63 36.52 11.02
C ASN A 79 6.29 35.87 10.61
N SER A 80 6.26 35.19 9.46
CA SER A 80 5.07 34.48 8.99
C SER A 80 4.79 33.26 9.85
N ILE A 81 5.80 32.44 10.14
CA ILE A 81 5.65 31.25 11.00
C ILE A 81 5.31 31.63 12.43
N ASP A 82 5.89 32.70 12.97
CA ASP A 82 5.52 33.27 14.27
C ASP A 82 4.05 33.72 14.31
N SER A 83 3.54 34.31 13.22
CA SER A 83 2.13 34.69 13.11
C SER A 83 1.19 33.49 12.99
N ILE A 84 1.61 32.44 12.27
CA ILE A 84 0.88 31.17 12.15
C ILE A 84 0.87 30.43 13.50
N ASN A 85 2.00 30.41 14.24
CA ASN A 85 2.06 29.85 15.59
C ASN A 85 1.16 30.61 16.57
N ARG A 86 1.05 31.94 16.47
CA ARG A 86 0.07 32.70 17.27
C ARG A 86 -1.37 32.31 16.96
N ALA A 87 -1.70 32.05 15.70
CA ALA A 87 -3.03 31.56 15.32
C ALA A 87 -3.27 30.14 15.85
N LEU A 88 -2.26 29.26 15.78
CA LEU A 88 -2.29 27.92 16.36
C LEU A 88 -2.49 27.97 17.88
N ALA A 89 -1.72 28.79 18.59
CA ALA A 89 -1.83 28.96 20.04
C ALA A 89 -3.24 29.43 20.47
N LEU A 90 -3.86 30.32 19.68
CA LEU A 90 -5.23 30.74 19.92
C LEU A 90 -6.23 29.58 19.79
N GLU A 91 -6.13 28.78 18.71
CA GLU A 91 -6.97 27.60 18.51
C GLU A 91 -6.78 26.57 19.63
N VAL A 92 -5.52 26.28 19.99
CA VAL A 92 -5.16 25.38 21.09
C VAL A 92 -5.74 25.86 22.42
N SER A 93 -5.66 27.16 22.72
CA SER A 93 -6.19 27.72 23.96
C SER A 93 -7.72 27.61 24.11
N GLN A 94 -8.42 27.47 22.99
CA GLN A 94 -9.88 27.35 22.93
C GLN A 94 -10.33 25.94 22.58
N TYR A 95 -9.40 24.99 22.48
CA TYR A 95 -9.68 23.66 21.98
C TYR A 95 -10.65 22.92 22.90
N GLN A 96 -11.78 22.48 22.34
CA GLN A 96 -12.84 21.72 23.03
C GLN A 96 -13.00 20.32 22.45
N GLY A 97 -12.03 19.83 21.68
CA GLY A 97 -12.08 18.50 21.08
C GLY A 97 -13.01 18.37 19.87
N THR A 98 -13.52 19.47 19.31
CA THR A 98 -14.38 19.41 18.11
C THR A 98 -13.57 19.11 16.85
N GLU A 99 -14.16 18.43 15.87
CA GLU A 99 -13.49 18.06 14.61
C GLU A 99 -12.96 19.28 13.85
N ALA A 100 -13.76 20.34 13.75
CA ALA A 100 -13.35 21.56 13.04
C ALA A 100 -12.13 22.25 13.69
N GLN A 101 -12.08 22.28 15.03
CA GLN A 101 -10.92 22.82 15.73
C GLN A 101 -9.70 21.91 15.58
N ALA A 102 -9.90 20.59 15.68
CA ALA A 102 -8.84 19.61 15.54
C ALA A 102 -8.19 19.67 14.14
N LYS A 103 -9.01 19.72 13.09
CA LYS A 103 -8.56 19.92 11.70
C LYS A 103 -7.75 21.21 11.53
N SER A 104 -8.25 22.33 12.10
CA SER A 104 -7.56 23.62 12.08
C SER A 104 -6.18 23.54 12.78
N ILE A 105 -6.12 22.88 13.93
CA ILE A 105 -4.88 22.64 14.69
C ILE A 105 -3.89 21.79 13.88
N ALA A 106 -4.35 20.67 13.32
CA ALA A 106 -3.54 19.78 12.48
C ALA A 106 -2.97 20.52 11.28
N ASN A 107 -3.82 21.23 10.52
CA ASN A 107 -3.42 21.99 9.33
C ASN A 107 -2.37 23.06 9.64
N LEU A 108 -2.55 23.81 10.73
CA LEU A 108 -1.57 24.82 11.15
C LEU A 108 -0.25 24.17 11.62
N GLY A 109 -0.32 23.05 12.34
CA GLY A 109 0.83 22.24 12.73
C GLY A 109 1.62 21.75 11.52
N GLU A 110 0.97 21.11 10.56
CA GLU A 110 1.59 20.61 9.33
C GLU A 110 2.23 21.72 8.50
N PHE A 111 1.60 22.89 8.41
CA PHE A 111 2.19 24.01 7.68
C PHE A 111 3.48 24.52 8.36
N ILE A 112 3.53 24.56 9.69
CA ILE A 112 4.75 24.91 10.44
C ILE A 112 5.82 23.82 10.24
N ARG A 113 5.45 22.54 10.32
CA ARG A 113 6.36 21.41 10.07
C ARG A 113 6.99 21.48 8.68
N ALA A 114 6.19 21.75 7.65
CA ALA A 114 6.65 21.97 6.29
C ALA A 114 7.66 23.13 6.20
N ALA A 115 7.39 24.23 6.91
CA ALA A 115 8.32 25.37 6.94
C ALA A 115 9.69 25.03 7.57
N TYR A 116 9.72 24.20 8.63
CA TYR A 116 10.96 23.71 9.23
C TYR A 116 11.68 22.69 8.32
N TYR A 117 10.94 21.82 7.64
CA TYR A 117 11.48 20.91 6.65
C TYR A 117 12.18 21.64 5.50
N VAL A 118 11.51 22.61 4.88
CA VAL A 118 12.09 23.41 3.78
C VAL A 118 13.29 24.24 4.29
N ARG A 119 13.22 24.80 5.49
CA ARG A 119 14.33 25.53 6.13
C ARG A 119 15.57 24.65 6.28
N TYR A 120 15.40 23.41 6.75
CA TYR A 120 16.51 22.46 6.91
C TYR A 120 17.26 22.22 5.59
N GLY A 121 16.53 22.12 4.48
CA GLY A 121 17.11 21.92 3.14
C GLY A 121 18.02 23.06 2.65
N VAL A 122 17.83 24.29 3.16
CA VAL A 122 18.63 25.46 2.77
C VAL A 122 19.31 26.17 3.96
N LYS A 123 19.49 25.46 5.08
CA LYS A 123 20.06 26.02 6.31
C LYS A 123 21.47 26.61 6.13
N GLN A 124 22.22 26.18 5.12
CA GLN A 124 23.55 26.74 4.83
C GLN A 124 23.48 28.21 4.40
N ASP A 125 22.40 28.60 3.71
CA ASP A 125 22.22 29.95 3.18
C ASP A 125 21.40 30.84 4.13
N PHE A 126 20.47 30.24 4.88
CA PHE A 126 19.48 30.98 5.67
C PHE A 126 19.55 30.75 7.18
N GLY A 127 20.40 29.84 7.65
CA GLY A 127 20.42 29.40 9.05
C GLY A 127 19.15 28.65 9.47
N ASP A 128 19.08 28.33 10.76
CA ASP A 128 17.88 27.79 11.39
C ASP A 128 16.90 28.93 11.76
N TYR A 129 15.64 28.60 12.07
CA TYR A 129 14.75 29.55 12.74
C TYR A 129 15.30 29.93 14.11
N SER A 130 14.94 31.11 14.61
CA SER A 130 15.41 31.55 15.93
C SER A 130 14.94 30.64 17.06
N ASP A 131 15.78 30.53 18.09
CA ASP A 131 15.44 29.75 19.28
C ASP A 131 14.17 30.26 19.97
N GLN A 132 13.91 31.57 19.89
CA GLN A 132 12.71 32.20 20.42
C GLN A 132 11.45 31.67 19.74
N LEU A 133 11.44 31.57 18.40
CA LEU A 133 10.31 31.01 17.67
C LEU A 133 10.11 29.54 18.01
N SER A 134 11.18 28.74 18.00
CA SER A 134 11.08 27.30 18.32
C SER A 134 10.59 27.07 19.76
N ASN A 135 11.02 27.90 20.73
CA ASN A 135 10.50 27.86 22.10
C ASN A 135 9.01 28.22 22.16
N ALA A 136 8.59 29.27 21.46
CA ALA A 136 7.17 29.68 21.43
C ALA A 136 6.27 28.60 20.79
N ILE A 137 6.79 27.84 19.82
CA ILE A 137 6.07 26.69 19.25
C ILE A 137 6.02 25.55 20.27
N ALA A 138 7.11 25.25 20.96
CA ALA A 138 7.14 24.24 22.03
C ALA A 138 6.15 24.55 23.17
N ASP A 139 6.01 25.83 23.54
CA ASP A 139 5.01 26.27 24.52
C ASP A 139 3.57 25.99 24.04
N THR A 140 3.28 26.25 22.75
CA THR A 140 1.98 25.91 22.14
C THR A 140 1.73 24.39 22.16
N ILE A 141 2.73 23.57 21.81
CA ILE A 141 2.60 22.11 21.85
C ILE A 141 2.35 21.63 23.28
N ASN A 142 3.09 22.16 24.27
CA ASN A 142 2.88 21.84 25.69
C ASN A 142 1.46 22.20 26.15
N GLN A 143 0.95 23.37 25.74
CA GLN A 143 -0.42 23.76 26.06
C GLN A 143 -1.45 22.78 25.45
N PHE A 144 -1.21 22.29 24.23
CA PHE A 144 -2.06 21.29 23.62
C PHE A 144 -2.01 19.96 24.37
N MET A 145 -0.83 19.43 24.66
CA MET A 145 -0.67 18.15 25.39
C MET A 145 -1.32 18.17 26.78
N LEU A 146 -1.40 19.34 27.43
CA LEU A 146 -2.09 19.52 28.72
C LEU A 146 -3.62 19.60 28.59
N SER A 147 -4.16 19.76 27.37
CA SER A 147 -5.60 19.76 27.16
C SER A 147 -6.18 18.36 27.36
N PRO A 148 -7.29 18.18 28.09
CA PRO A 148 -7.95 16.88 28.21
C PRO A 148 -8.45 16.35 26.86
N TYR A 149 -8.63 17.23 25.87
CA TYR A 149 -9.08 16.87 24.53
C TYR A 149 -7.94 16.40 23.61
N SER A 150 -6.67 16.51 24.04
CA SER A 150 -5.53 15.96 23.28
C SER A 150 -5.55 14.42 23.20
N LEU A 151 -6.32 13.78 24.09
CA LEU A 151 -6.51 12.34 24.17
C LEU A 151 -7.77 11.83 23.44
N SER A 152 -8.47 12.70 22.71
CA SER A 152 -9.66 12.32 21.97
C SER A 152 -9.31 11.45 20.75
N LEU A 153 -10.04 10.33 20.57
CA LEU A 153 -9.79 9.31 19.54
C LEU A 153 -10.53 9.55 18.21
N GLY A 154 -11.00 10.77 17.95
CA GLY A 154 -11.59 11.08 16.65
C GLY A 154 -10.51 11.34 15.61
N ARG A 155 -10.75 10.99 14.32
CA ARG A 155 -9.76 11.12 13.23
C ARG A 155 -9.01 12.45 13.25
N GLU A 156 -9.74 13.56 13.25
CA GLU A 156 -9.15 14.91 13.22
C GLU A 156 -8.39 15.23 14.51
N GLN A 157 -8.87 14.73 15.66
CA GLN A 157 -8.24 14.90 16.97
C GLN A 157 -6.92 14.14 17.06
N VAL A 158 -6.88 12.91 16.54
CA VAL A 158 -5.67 12.10 16.44
C VAL A 158 -4.68 12.73 15.46
N ALA A 159 -5.14 13.23 14.30
CA ALA A 159 -4.30 13.97 13.36
C ALA A 159 -3.69 15.24 14.01
N ALA A 160 -4.47 15.99 14.78
CA ALA A 160 -3.97 17.15 15.53
C ALA A 160 -2.92 16.76 16.56
N MET A 161 -3.15 15.68 17.30
CA MET A 161 -2.21 15.15 18.28
C MET A 161 -0.91 14.68 17.64
N SER A 162 -1.00 13.88 16.59
CA SER A 162 0.16 13.38 15.84
C SER A 162 0.98 14.52 15.23
N SER A 163 0.31 15.48 14.58
CA SER A 163 0.96 16.66 13.99
C SER A 163 1.75 17.46 15.03
N LEU A 164 1.12 17.84 16.15
CA LEU A 164 1.76 18.69 17.15
C LEU A 164 2.87 17.98 17.92
N THR A 165 2.69 16.71 18.27
CA THR A 165 3.73 15.95 18.97
C THR A 165 4.93 15.69 18.06
N LEU A 166 4.71 15.34 16.79
CA LEU A 166 5.80 15.15 15.83
C LEU A 166 6.56 16.46 15.53
N MET A 167 5.87 17.60 15.59
CA MET A 167 6.49 18.93 15.42
C MET A 167 7.57 19.23 16.46
N VAL A 168 7.58 18.57 17.63
CA VAL A 168 8.67 18.69 18.63
C VAL A 168 10.02 18.34 18.03
N ASP A 169 10.08 17.29 17.21
CA ASP A 169 11.31 16.92 16.51
C ASP A 169 11.69 17.96 15.45
N ASN A 170 10.72 18.48 14.69
CA ASN A 170 10.97 19.51 13.69
C ASN A 170 11.60 20.77 14.30
N VAL A 171 11.09 21.23 15.45
CA VAL A 171 11.59 22.45 16.12
C VAL A 171 12.77 22.19 17.07
N LYS A 172 13.17 20.92 17.24
CA LYS A 172 14.26 20.47 18.13
C LYS A 172 14.10 20.99 19.57
N ARG A 173 12.96 20.69 20.20
CA ARG A 173 12.61 21.14 21.57
C ARG A 173 12.17 20.04 22.54
N LEU A 174 12.63 18.80 22.34
CA LEU A 174 12.30 17.70 23.24
C LEU A 174 12.59 18.02 24.72
N PRO A 175 13.74 18.62 25.13
CA PRO A 175 13.98 18.94 26.54
C PRO A 175 12.87 19.79 27.18
N SER A 176 12.30 20.73 26.43
CA SER A 176 11.23 21.62 26.94
C SER A 176 9.85 20.96 26.96
N THR A 177 9.67 19.83 26.28
CA THR A 177 8.37 19.12 26.17
C THR A 177 8.38 17.73 26.80
N MET A 178 9.55 17.23 27.22
CA MET A 178 9.78 15.85 27.68
C MET A 178 8.85 15.47 28.84
N THR A 179 8.67 16.37 29.82
CA THR A 179 7.76 16.11 30.96
C THR A 179 6.34 15.79 30.50
N ASN A 180 5.81 16.54 29.54
CA ASN A 180 4.44 16.34 29.05
C ASN A 180 4.33 15.09 28.17
N PHE A 181 5.36 14.76 27.39
CA PHE A 181 5.41 13.48 26.69
C PHE A 181 5.41 12.29 27.65
N ILE A 182 6.17 12.37 28.74
CA ILE A 182 6.22 11.31 29.75
C ILE A 182 4.84 11.10 30.39
N VAL A 183 4.12 12.18 30.71
CA VAL A 183 2.73 12.09 31.19
C VAL A 183 1.80 11.54 30.11
N LEU A 184 2.02 11.92 28.86
CA LEU A 184 1.17 11.51 27.75
C LEU A 184 1.18 9.99 27.52
N LEU A 185 2.29 9.31 27.84
CA LEU A 185 2.38 7.85 27.80
C LEU A 185 1.37 7.17 28.74
N ASP A 186 0.90 7.82 29.81
CA ASP A 186 -0.15 7.27 30.70
C ASP A 186 -1.49 7.06 29.97
N ALA A 187 -1.67 7.69 28.80
CA ALA A 187 -2.82 7.46 27.94
C ALA A 187 -2.78 6.10 27.24
N PHE A 188 -1.65 5.40 27.21
CA PHE A 188 -1.53 4.07 26.60
C PHE A 188 -2.19 3.00 27.47
N ASN A 189 -3.29 2.44 27.00
CA ASN A 189 -4.04 1.40 27.70
C ASN A 189 -4.80 0.53 26.67
N PRO A 190 -5.42 -0.60 27.08
CA PRO A 190 -6.08 -1.50 26.13
C PRO A 190 -7.20 -0.88 25.29
N GLN A 191 -7.79 0.24 25.72
CA GLN A 191 -8.80 0.96 24.92
C GLN A 191 -8.12 1.82 23.85
N THR A 192 -7.13 2.63 24.24
CA THR A 192 -6.46 3.55 23.32
C THR A 192 -5.54 2.82 22.33
N ALA A 193 -5.03 1.65 22.71
CA ALA A 193 -4.23 0.80 21.83
C ALA A 193 -5.01 0.13 20.70
N GLN A 194 -6.34 0.26 20.69
CA GLN A 194 -7.17 -0.16 19.56
C GLN A 194 -7.02 0.78 18.36
N ASP A 195 -6.65 2.03 18.60
CA ASP A 195 -6.37 3.04 17.58
C ASP A 195 -4.85 3.14 17.38
N VAL A 196 -4.34 2.44 16.35
CA VAL A 196 -2.90 2.39 16.05
C VAL A 196 -2.34 3.78 15.72
N GLN A 197 -3.15 4.67 15.13
CA GLN A 197 -2.72 6.03 14.79
C GLN A 197 -2.52 6.87 16.05
N PHE A 198 -3.39 6.68 17.05
CA PHE A 198 -3.22 7.29 18.36
C PHE A 198 -1.94 6.78 19.04
N VAL A 199 -1.69 5.46 19.01
CA VAL A 199 -0.44 4.88 19.54
C VAL A 199 0.77 5.44 18.79
N ASP A 200 0.67 5.64 17.48
CA ASP A 200 1.73 6.24 16.69
C ASP A 200 2.01 7.71 17.10
N GLY A 201 0.94 8.45 17.42
CA GLY A 201 1.04 9.77 18.04
C GLY A 201 1.80 9.75 19.37
N LEU A 202 1.57 8.76 20.24
CA LEU A 202 2.34 8.57 21.48
C LEU A 202 3.80 8.23 21.18
N ASN A 203 4.04 7.41 20.15
CA ASN A 203 5.37 7.00 19.70
C ASN A 203 6.24 8.16 19.19
N ASN A 204 5.66 9.34 18.93
CA ASN A 204 6.41 10.56 18.58
C ASN A 204 7.39 11.01 19.67
N LEU A 205 7.23 10.59 20.93
CA LEU A 205 8.26 10.72 21.96
C LEU A 205 9.56 10.03 21.52
N PHE A 206 9.48 8.77 21.11
CA PHE A 206 10.64 7.96 20.73
C PHE A 206 11.27 8.46 19.42
N ARG A 207 10.45 8.92 18.46
CA ARG A 207 10.94 9.65 17.27
C ARG A 207 11.72 10.89 17.66
N SER A 208 11.19 11.68 18.60
CA SER A 208 11.86 12.87 19.11
C SER A 208 13.17 12.53 19.83
N MET A 209 13.22 11.47 20.64
CA MET A 209 14.46 11.01 21.30
C MET A 209 15.54 10.70 20.28
N SER A 210 15.21 9.91 19.25
CA SER A 210 16.11 9.60 18.14
C SER A 210 16.57 10.86 17.40
N GLY A 211 15.63 11.75 17.06
CA GLY A 211 15.92 13.00 16.34
C GLY A 211 16.71 14.03 17.15
N HIS A 212 16.88 13.83 18.46
CA HIS A 212 17.71 14.64 19.36
C HIS A 212 19.03 13.96 19.77
N ALA A 213 19.32 12.74 19.28
CA ALA A 213 20.51 11.96 19.68
C ALA A 213 21.87 12.62 19.35
N SER A 214 21.89 13.72 18.59
CA SER A 214 23.10 14.49 18.31
C SER A 214 23.22 15.77 19.13
N ARG A 215 22.30 16.02 20.07
CA ARG A 215 22.23 17.28 20.81
C ARG A 215 22.63 17.14 22.28
N ASP A 216 23.50 18.03 22.73
CA ASP A 216 23.98 18.04 24.11
C ASP A 216 22.89 18.42 25.13
N ASP A 217 21.97 19.30 24.77
CA ASP A 217 20.87 19.75 25.64
C ASP A 217 19.90 18.60 25.99
N PHE A 218 19.68 17.68 25.05
CA PHE A 218 18.92 16.45 25.29
C PHE A 218 19.57 15.57 26.36
N TYR A 219 20.87 15.30 26.24
CA TYR A 219 21.56 14.48 27.23
C TYR A 219 21.68 15.17 28.60
N GLN A 220 21.80 16.50 28.62
CA GLN A 220 21.77 17.30 29.86
C GLN A 220 20.43 17.16 30.59
N ASP A 221 19.32 17.21 29.85
CA ASP A 221 17.98 17.06 30.41
C ASP A 221 17.75 15.65 30.97
N ILE A 222 18.14 14.61 30.24
CA ILE A 222 18.06 13.21 30.72
C ILE A 222 18.88 12.99 31.99
N GLU A 223 20.10 13.55 32.08
CA GLU A 223 20.93 13.43 33.29
C GLU A 223 20.34 14.20 34.48
N ALA A 224 19.68 15.34 34.21
CA ALA A 224 19.01 16.14 35.24
C ALA A 224 17.73 15.49 35.79
N HIS A 225 17.05 14.68 34.96
CA HIS A 225 15.76 14.05 35.28
C HIS A 225 15.84 12.51 35.16
N PRO A 226 16.60 11.83 36.05
CA PRO A 226 16.77 10.38 36.01
C PRO A 226 15.45 9.61 36.18
N GLU A 227 14.39 10.24 36.70
CA GLU A 227 13.04 9.67 36.77
C GLU A 227 12.42 9.36 35.41
N TYR A 228 12.82 10.03 34.33
CA TYR A 228 12.33 9.72 32.98
C TYR A 228 12.69 8.28 32.59
N LEU A 229 13.90 7.84 32.91
CA LEU A 229 14.37 6.49 32.62
C LEU A 229 13.56 5.42 33.38
N GLU A 230 13.19 5.70 34.63
CA GLU A 230 12.37 4.79 35.42
C GLU A 230 10.94 4.72 34.86
N THR A 231 10.36 5.85 34.43
CA THR A 231 9.05 5.85 33.78
C THR A 231 9.07 5.10 32.45
N LEU A 232 10.09 5.25 31.61
CA LEU A 232 10.23 4.50 30.35
C LEU A 232 10.38 2.99 30.61
N TYR A 233 11.15 2.60 31.63
CA TYR A 233 11.26 1.20 32.03
C TYR A 233 9.92 0.63 32.53
N ARG A 234 9.21 1.35 33.40
CA ARG A 234 7.88 0.95 33.87
C ARG A 234 6.89 0.87 32.72
N PHE A 235 6.90 1.85 31.81
CA PHE A 235 6.05 1.85 30.63
C PHE A 235 6.26 0.56 29.80
N ALA A 236 7.51 0.22 29.48
CA ALA A 236 7.82 -0.99 28.72
C ALA A 236 7.42 -2.29 29.46
N THR A 237 7.39 -2.29 30.79
CA THR A 237 7.20 -3.52 31.59
C THR A 237 5.83 -3.72 32.23
N GLU A 238 5.06 -2.65 32.41
CA GLU A 238 3.69 -2.70 32.95
C GLU A 238 2.65 -2.91 31.84
N HIS A 239 3.04 -2.78 30.57
CA HIS A 239 2.15 -2.89 29.41
C HIS A 239 2.38 -4.16 28.57
N ASP A 240 2.89 -5.25 29.15
CA ASP A 240 3.12 -6.55 28.48
C ASP A 240 1.89 -7.14 27.76
N TRP A 241 0.71 -6.64 28.08
CA TRP A 241 -0.54 -7.01 27.41
C TRP A 241 -0.56 -6.58 25.93
N ALA A 242 0.24 -5.58 25.53
CA ALA A 242 0.32 -5.11 24.14
C ALA A 242 1.24 -5.97 23.27
N LEU A 243 2.05 -6.87 23.86
CA LEU A 243 2.93 -7.75 23.08
C LEU A 243 2.12 -8.74 22.23
N GLY A 244 2.36 -8.74 20.92
CA GLY A 244 1.60 -9.52 19.93
C GLY A 244 0.31 -8.84 19.47
N THR A 245 0.17 -7.53 19.69
CA THR A 245 -0.86 -6.70 19.04
C THR A 245 -0.20 -5.68 18.12
N ASP A 246 -0.99 -5.01 17.28
CA ASP A 246 -0.53 -3.96 16.36
C ASP A 246 0.11 -2.76 17.08
N ALA A 247 -0.05 -2.65 18.41
CA ALA A 247 0.52 -1.59 19.23
C ALA A 247 1.87 -1.97 19.87
N ASP A 248 2.39 -3.17 19.66
CA ASP A 248 3.58 -3.66 20.36
C ASP A 248 4.87 -2.85 20.06
N PHE A 249 4.90 -2.16 18.91
CA PHE A 249 6.03 -1.36 18.46
C PHE A 249 6.40 -0.25 19.44
N ILE A 250 5.43 0.29 20.19
CA ILE A 250 5.69 1.36 21.15
C ILE A 250 6.53 0.86 22.34
N LEU A 251 6.36 -0.41 22.74
CA LEU A 251 7.17 -1.02 23.81
C LEU A 251 8.58 -1.32 23.31
N TYR A 252 8.69 -1.82 22.06
CA TYR A 252 9.97 -2.02 21.40
C TYR A 252 10.75 -0.71 21.31
N ASN A 253 10.11 0.37 20.85
CA ASN A 253 10.73 1.70 20.75
C ASN A 253 11.09 2.28 22.11
N ALA A 254 10.29 2.05 23.16
CA ALA A 254 10.63 2.44 24.52
C ALA A 254 11.94 1.81 25.00
N VAL A 255 12.11 0.49 24.82
CA VAL A 255 13.35 -0.22 25.19
C VAL A 255 14.51 0.25 24.32
N ARG A 256 14.30 0.31 23.01
CA ARG A 256 15.35 0.66 22.04
C ARG A 256 15.88 2.08 22.21
N GLU A 257 14.99 3.06 22.33
CA GLU A 257 15.41 4.46 22.50
C GLU A 257 15.94 4.74 23.91
N THR A 258 15.48 4.01 24.94
CA THR A 258 16.17 4.00 26.24
C THR A 258 17.59 3.44 26.10
N GLY A 259 17.77 2.33 25.37
CA GLY A 259 19.09 1.75 25.12
C GLY A 259 20.02 2.64 24.30
N ARG A 260 19.49 3.44 23.36
CA ARG A 260 20.28 4.42 22.59
C ARG A 260 20.94 5.48 23.48
N LEU A 261 20.40 5.74 24.67
CA LEU A 261 21.00 6.65 25.65
C LEU A 261 22.35 6.16 26.21
N LEU A 262 22.79 4.94 25.89
CA LEU A 262 24.18 4.49 26.14
C LEU A 262 25.24 5.35 25.43
N VAL A 263 24.86 6.11 24.39
CA VAL A 263 25.70 7.15 23.76
C VAL A 263 26.04 8.29 24.72
N SER A 264 25.15 8.58 25.69
CA SER A 264 25.20 9.76 26.57
C SER A 264 26.61 10.00 27.13
N PRO A 265 27.12 11.24 27.13
CA PRO A 265 28.43 11.53 27.73
C PRO A 265 28.43 11.37 29.27
N TYR A 266 27.26 11.22 29.90
CA TYR A 266 27.12 11.18 31.35
C TYR A 266 27.18 9.75 31.92
N PRO A 267 28.17 9.44 32.80
CA PRO A 267 28.33 8.09 33.34
C PRO A 267 27.13 7.58 34.15
N ASN A 268 26.44 8.45 34.90
CA ASN A 268 25.29 8.04 35.71
C ASN A 268 24.13 7.60 34.81
N THR A 269 23.81 8.37 33.77
CA THR A 269 22.85 7.98 32.73
C THR A 269 23.20 6.61 32.15
N LYS A 270 24.46 6.39 31.72
CA LYS A 270 24.87 5.07 31.16
C LYS A 270 24.65 3.93 32.15
N THR A 271 25.08 4.09 33.40
CA THR A 271 24.91 3.04 34.43
C THR A 271 23.43 2.71 34.65
N ARG A 272 22.54 3.71 34.66
CA ARG A 272 21.09 3.49 34.80
C ARG A 272 20.51 2.76 33.59
N VAL A 273 20.89 3.16 32.39
CA VAL A 273 20.44 2.52 31.14
C VAL A 273 20.89 1.06 31.10
N ILE A 274 22.15 0.76 31.42
CA ILE A 274 22.64 -0.64 31.51
C ILE A 274 21.79 -1.45 32.49
N ALA A 275 21.55 -0.93 33.70
CA ALA A 275 20.75 -1.62 34.70
C ALA A 275 19.29 -1.85 34.25
N ILE A 276 18.72 -0.92 33.47
CA ILE A 276 17.39 -1.08 32.86
C ILE A 276 17.42 -2.20 31.81
N LEU A 277 18.39 -2.19 30.89
CA LEU A 277 18.49 -3.22 29.85
C LEU A 277 18.73 -4.62 30.44
N GLU A 278 19.52 -4.74 31.50
CA GLU A 278 19.70 -5.99 32.24
C GLU A 278 18.37 -6.51 32.82
N LYS A 279 17.57 -5.64 33.44
CA LYS A 279 16.23 -6.01 33.94
C LYS A 279 15.27 -6.41 32.83
N VAL A 280 15.32 -5.72 31.68
CA VAL A 280 14.52 -6.08 30.49
C VAL A 280 14.91 -7.48 30.01
N LEU A 281 16.19 -7.79 29.90
CA LEU A 281 16.68 -9.10 29.47
C LEU A 281 16.34 -10.22 30.48
N GLU A 282 16.38 -9.92 31.78
CA GLU A 282 15.97 -10.87 32.84
C GLU A 282 14.45 -11.16 32.78
N ARG A 283 13.64 -10.12 32.54
CA ARG A 283 12.18 -10.23 32.48
C ARG A 283 11.68 -10.89 31.18
N TYR A 284 12.32 -10.57 30.05
CA TYR A 284 11.95 -11.05 28.72
C TYR A 284 13.09 -11.86 28.11
N PRO A 285 13.32 -13.10 28.59
CA PRO A 285 14.31 -13.96 27.97
C PRO A 285 13.92 -14.30 26.53
N LEU A 286 14.92 -14.57 25.69
CA LEU A 286 14.72 -14.99 24.30
C LEU A 286 13.82 -16.24 24.23
N GLY A 287 12.68 -16.09 23.58
CA GLY A 287 11.77 -17.17 23.26
C GLY A 287 10.31 -16.90 23.58
N GLY A 288 9.63 -16.19 22.70
CA GLY A 288 8.18 -16.03 22.73
C GLY A 288 7.73 -14.68 22.19
N ARG A 289 6.52 -14.26 22.55
CA ARG A 289 5.94 -12.98 22.10
C ARG A 289 6.71 -11.72 22.52
N SER A 290 7.68 -11.84 23.42
CA SER A 290 8.50 -10.73 23.91
C SER A 290 9.85 -10.59 23.20
N ASP A 291 10.11 -11.38 22.15
CA ASP A 291 11.42 -11.42 21.49
C ASP A 291 11.85 -10.04 20.96
N LYS A 292 10.90 -9.19 20.50
CA LYS A 292 11.18 -7.80 20.11
C LYS A 292 11.86 -7.00 21.22
N LEU A 293 11.42 -7.12 22.49
CA LEU A 293 12.04 -6.37 23.60
C LEU A 293 13.44 -6.88 23.92
N TRP A 294 13.63 -8.20 23.85
CA TRP A 294 14.96 -8.80 23.99
C TRP A 294 15.90 -8.32 22.88
N ILE A 295 15.42 -8.32 21.63
CA ILE A 295 16.18 -7.85 20.46
C ILE A 295 16.56 -6.38 20.62
N ALA A 296 15.62 -5.51 21.01
CA ALA A 296 15.90 -4.09 21.26
C ALA A 296 17.04 -3.90 22.28
N ALA A 297 16.99 -4.63 23.40
CA ALA A 297 18.02 -4.54 24.44
C ALA A 297 19.38 -5.06 23.95
N VAL A 298 19.40 -6.24 23.32
CA VAL A 298 20.64 -6.84 22.78
C VAL A 298 21.25 -5.99 21.68
N GLU A 299 20.46 -5.46 20.77
CA GLU A 299 20.92 -4.59 19.67
C GLU A 299 21.64 -3.36 20.23
N MET A 300 21.03 -2.67 21.21
CA MET A 300 21.60 -1.46 21.81
C MET A 300 22.86 -1.76 22.62
N LEU A 301 22.88 -2.85 23.39
CA LEU A 301 24.08 -3.30 24.11
C LEU A 301 25.21 -3.67 23.16
N SER A 302 24.90 -4.43 22.11
CA SER A 302 25.88 -4.84 21.09
C SER A 302 26.55 -3.65 20.43
N TYR A 303 25.78 -2.62 20.11
CA TYR A 303 26.29 -1.44 19.42
C TYR A 303 27.02 -0.46 20.35
N TYR A 304 26.46 -0.15 21.53
CA TYR A 304 26.95 0.94 22.38
C TYR A 304 27.73 0.49 23.63
N ALA A 305 27.60 -0.77 24.06
CA ALA A 305 28.24 -1.33 25.26
C ALA A 305 28.65 -2.80 25.06
N PRO A 306 29.50 -3.12 24.06
CA PRO A 306 29.89 -4.50 23.75
C PRO A 306 30.57 -5.21 24.93
N GLU A 307 31.26 -4.48 25.81
CA GLU A 307 31.84 -5.01 27.05
C GLU A 307 30.77 -5.50 28.04
N THR A 308 29.62 -4.82 28.10
CA THR A 308 28.47 -5.25 28.91
C THR A 308 27.82 -6.46 28.28
N LEU A 309 27.66 -6.48 26.95
CA LEU A 309 27.14 -7.65 26.24
C LEU A 309 28.01 -8.90 26.50
N GLU A 310 29.33 -8.75 26.52
CA GLU A 310 30.28 -9.82 26.87
C GLU A 310 30.11 -10.27 28.33
N ALA A 311 30.02 -9.33 29.27
CA ALA A 311 29.80 -9.64 30.68
C ALA A 311 28.49 -10.41 30.94
N LEU A 312 27.46 -10.16 30.11
CA LEU A 312 26.17 -10.87 30.14
C LEU A 312 26.18 -12.20 29.37
N ASN A 313 27.31 -12.60 28.76
CA ASN A 313 27.44 -13.79 27.91
C ASN A 313 26.51 -13.80 26.68
N LEU A 314 26.22 -12.62 26.12
CA LEU A 314 25.31 -12.44 24.99
C LEU A 314 26.04 -12.20 23.66
N THR A 315 27.34 -12.46 23.56
CA THR A 315 28.11 -12.31 22.31
C THR A 315 27.63 -13.22 21.18
N GLN A 316 26.99 -14.36 21.51
CA GLN A 316 26.37 -15.28 20.55
C GLN A 316 24.86 -15.08 20.37
N ALA A 317 24.29 -14.01 20.93
CA ALA A 317 22.86 -13.73 20.91
C ALA A 317 22.23 -13.82 19.51
N LYS A 318 22.91 -13.25 18.51
CA LYS A 318 22.47 -13.29 17.10
C LYS A 318 22.39 -14.72 16.56
N GLN A 319 23.41 -15.54 16.80
CA GLN A 319 23.43 -16.95 16.38
C GLN A 319 22.38 -17.78 17.11
N GLN A 320 22.16 -17.52 18.40
CA GLN A 320 21.12 -18.21 19.19
C GLN A 320 19.71 -17.89 18.67
N LEU A 321 19.44 -16.62 18.36
CA LEU A 321 18.18 -16.22 17.72
C LEU A 321 18.01 -16.90 16.36
N GLU A 322 19.03 -16.82 15.50
CA GLU A 322 19.01 -17.42 14.17
C GLU A 322 18.73 -18.93 14.21
N GLN A 323 19.41 -19.68 15.09
CA GLN A 323 19.19 -21.12 15.28
C GLN A 323 17.77 -21.44 15.77
N ARG A 324 17.20 -20.56 16.59
CA ARG A 324 15.86 -20.74 17.13
C ARG A 324 14.80 -20.50 16.08
N ILE A 325 14.94 -19.41 15.32
CA ILE A 325 13.88 -18.95 14.44
C ILE A 325 13.99 -19.50 13.03
N MET A 326 15.19 -19.87 12.56
CA MET A 326 15.45 -20.44 11.21
C MET A 326 15.96 -21.88 11.29
N PRO A 327 15.16 -22.84 11.82
CA PRO A 327 15.61 -24.21 12.05
C PRO A 327 15.75 -25.03 10.76
N ASN A 328 15.04 -24.67 9.69
CA ASN A 328 15.01 -25.46 8.46
C ASN A 328 16.07 -24.97 7.48
N ARG A 329 16.79 -25.91 6.88
CA ARG A 329 17.78 -25.65 5.83
C ARG A 329 17.65 -26.72 4.75
N HIS A 330 17.41 -26.30 3.52
CA HIS A 330 17.30 -27.18 2.34
C HIS A 330 18.27 -26.71 1.26
N GLN A 331 19.07 -27.63 0.73
CA GLN A 331 20.02 -27.34 -0.35
C GLN A 331 19.33 -27.64 -1.68
N CYS A 332 19.17 -26.64 -2.54
CA CYS A 332 18.70 -26.88 -3.91
C CYS A 332 19.82 -27.49 -4.76
N ASP A 333 19.46 -28.08 -5.90
CA ASP A 333 20.43 -28.53 -6.91
C ASP A 333 21.23 -27.36 -7.51
N GLY A 334 20.61 -26.18 -7.61
CA GLY A 334 21.24 -24.92 -7.99
C GLY A 334 22.00 -24.23 -6.85
N PRO A 335 22.40 -22.96 -7.03
CA PRO A 335 23.16 -22.21 -6.03
C PRO A 335 22.33 -21.84 -4.78
N ALA A 336 21.00 -21.94 -4.86
CA ALA A 336 20.11 -21.56 -3.78
C ALA A 336 20.18 -22.51 -2.57
N ILE A 337 20.14 -21.92 -1.37
CA ILE A 337 19.96 -22.61 -0.09
C ILE A 337 18.73 -22.00 0.57
N ILE A 338 17.64 -22.76 0.66
CA ILE A 338 16.46 -22.31 1.38
C ILE A 338 16.72 -22.44 2.88
N ARG A 339 16.61 -21.33 3.61
CA ARG A 339 16.66 -21.26 5.07
C ARG A 339 15.31 -20.73 5.53
N SER A 340 14.55 -21.50 6.30
CA SER A 340 13.17 -21.10 6.61
C SER A 340 12.80 -21.34 8.06
N GLN A 341 11.80 -20.58 8.50
CA GLN A 341 11.22 -20.76 9.82
C GLN A 341 10.29 -21.98 9.86
N GLY A 342 9.40 -22.12 8.88
CA GLY A 342 8.35 -23.13 8.90
C GLY A 342 7.97 -23.73 7.54
N LEU A 343 8.76 -23.53 6.47
CA LEU A 343 8.50 -24.28 5.23
C LEU A 343 8.70 -25.77 5.46
N THR A 344 7.77 -26.57 4.95
CA THR A 344 7.92 -28.02 4.90
C THR A 344 9.00 -28.42 3.87
N PRO A 345 9.59 -29.62 3.98
CA PRO A 345 10.51 -30.13 2.96
C PRO A 345 9.93 -30.12 1.54
N GLN A 346 8.63 -30.39 1.40
CA GLN A 346 7.95 -30.37 0.10
C GLN A 346 7.84 -28.96 -0.48
N GLN A 347 7.48 -27.98 0.35
CA GLN A 347 7.45 -26.57 -0.06
C GLN A 347 8.85 -26.05 -0.42
N ALA A 348 9.87 -26.44 0.35
CA ALA A 348 11.26 -26.08 0.05
C ALA A 348 11.72 -26.67 -1.30
N GLU A 349 11.36 -27.93 -1.59
CA GLU A 349 11.65 -28.56 -2.88
C GLU A 349 10.91 -27.86 -4.04
N GLN A 350 9.63 -27.50 -3.85
CA GLN A 350 8.87 -26.75 -4.83
C GLN A 350 9.50 -25.37 -5.10
N ALA A 351 9.93 -24.67 -4.06
CA ALA A 351 10.64 -23.40 -4.20
C ALA A 351 11.93 -23.57 -5.00
N CYS A 352 12.73 -24.62 -4.72
CA CYS A 352 13.92 -24.93 -5.51
C CYS A 352 13.60 -25.16 -7.00
N GLY A 353 12.49 -25.86 -7.32
CA GLY A 353 12.04 -26.03 -8.70
C GLY A 353 11.81 -24.70 -9.41
N ILE A 354 11.05 -23.78 -8.79
CA ILE A 354 10.77 -22.45 -9.32
C ILE A 354 12.07 -21.66 -9.55
N LEU A 355 12.98 -21.66 -8.58
CA LEU A 355 14.25 -20.94 -8.67
C LEU A 355 15.14 -21.48 -9.80
N ASN A 356 15.24 -22.81 -9.93
CA ASN A 356 16.02 -23.44 -10.99
C ASN A 356 15.47 -23.12 -12.39
N GLU A 357 14.13 -23.14 -12.55
CA GLU A 357 13.48 -22.76 -13.80
C GLU A 357 13.72 -21.28 -14.13
N LYS A 358 13.63 -20.41 -13.12
CA LYS A 358 13.91 -18.97 -13.28
C LYS A 358 15.36 -18.69 -13.68
N GLU A 359 16.33 -19.40 -13.09
CA GLU A 359 17.75 -19.28 -13.46
C GLU A 359 17.99 -19.66 -14.91
N ALA A 360 17.41 -20.78 -15.38
CA ALA A 360 17.55 -21.21 -16.76
C ALA A 360 16.95 -20.20 -17.76
N ASP A 361 15.76 -19.67 -17.46
CA ASP A 361 15.11 -18.62 -18.25
C ASP A 361 15.94 -17.32 -18.25
N PHE A 362 16.44 -16.89 -17.08
CA PHE A 362 17.32 -15.73 -16.96
C PHE A 362 18.57 -15.85 -17.84
N HIS A 363 19.26 -16.99 -17.79
CA HIS A 363 20.46 -17.19 -18.59
C HIS A 363 20.18 -17.12 -20.10
N THR A 364 18.98 -17.53 -20.51
CA THR A 364 18.51 -17.45 -21.90
C THR A 364 18.22 -16.00 -22.30
N VAL A 365 17.46 -15.26 -21.49
CA VAL A 365 17.08 -13.86 -21.78
C VAL A 365 18.27 -12.92 -21.72
N ALA A 366 19.10 -13.01 -20.68
CA ALA A 366 20.26 -12.15 -20.50
C ALA A 366 21.48 -12.60 -21.32
N ASN A 367 21.45 -13.76 -21.97
CA ASN A 367 22.56 -14.29 -22.78
C ASN A 367 23.91 -14.24 -22.03
N THR A 368 23.94 -14.89 -20.87
CA THR A 368 25.08 -14.84 -19.92
C THR A 368 26.09 -15.97 -20.13
N GLY A 369 25.69 -17.04 -20.83
CA GLY A 369 26.50 -18.25 -20.97
C GLY A 369 26.87 -18.90 -19.63
N PHE A 370 26.05 -18.73 -18.58
CA PHE A 370 26.30 -19.25 -17.23
C PHE A 370 27.64 -18.80 -16.62
N THR A 371 28.17 -17.65 -17.06
CA THR A 371 29.47 -17.14 -16.63
C THR A 371 29.27 -15.92 -15.75
N PRO A 372 29.61 -15.98 -14.45
CA PRO A 372 29.57 -14.82 -13.57
C PRO A 372 30.46 -13.69 -14.09
N VAL A 373 30.13 -12.46 -13.71
CA VAL A 373 31.03 -11.31 -13.95
C VAL A 373 32.38 -11.53 -13.26
N ALA A 374 33.40 -10.81 -13.73
CA ALA A 374 34.70 -10.86 -13.08
C ALA A 374 34.60 -10.46 -11.61
N ASP A 375 35.44 -11.07 -10.77
CA ASP A 375 35.56 -10.80 -9.33
C ASP A 375 34.31 -11.07 -8.48
N ASP A 376 33.21 -11.62 -9.03
CA ASP A 376 32.15 -12.21 -8.21
C ASP A 376 32.55 -13.61 -7.75
N LEU A 377 32.82 -13.74 -6.44
CA LEU A 377 33.24 -14.97 -5.77
C LEU A 377 32.08 -15.70 -5.08
N ASN A 378 30.84 -15.20 -5.20
CA ASN A 378 29.69 -15.92 -4.68
C ASN A 378 29.63 -17.31 -5.36
N GLN A 379 29.11 -18.29 -4.65
CA GLN A 379 28.83 -19.62 -5.21
C GLN A 379 27.42 -20.10 -4.88
N GLN A 380 26.80 -19.44 -3.91
CA GLN A 380 25.52 -19.79 -3.33
C GLN A 380 24.79 -18.52 -2.94
N VAL A 381 23.47 -18.63 -2.84
CA VAL A 381 22.59 -17.59 -2.26
C VAL A 381 21.72 -18.22 -1.19
N GLU A 382 21.67 -17.61 -0.01
CA GLU A 382 20.71 -18.02 1.01
C GLU A 382 19.36 -17.36 0.73
N VAL A 383 18.33 -18.16 0.48
CA VAL A 383 16.95 -17.71 0.40
C VAL A 383 16.33 -17.89 1.76
N VAL A 384 16.30 -16.81 2.53
CA VAL A 384 15.80 -16.76 3.90
C VAL A 384 14.31 -16.45 3.89
N VAL A 385 13.49 -17.39 4.36
CA VAL A 385 12.03 -17.32 4.33
C VAL A 385 11.48 -17.28 5.74
N PHE A 386 11.00 -16.11 6.14
CA PHE A 386 10.24 -15.90 7.36
C PHE A 386 8.82 -16.47 7.22
N ASP A 387 8.24 -16.93 8.33
CA ASP A 387 6.89 -17.50 8.30
C ASP A 387 5.83 -16.45 8.02
N SER A 388 6.04 -15.19 8.37
CA SER A 388 5.06 -14.12 8.15
C SER A 388 5.75 -12.77 8.01
N ASN A 389 5.00 -11.76 7.56
CA ASN A 389 5.47 -10.37 7.57
C ASN A 389 5.83 -9.93 9.00
N GLU A 390 5.02 -10.27 10.01
CA GLU A 390 5.31 -9.96 11.42
C GLU A 390 6.69 -10.49 11.85
N SER A 391 6.99 -11.75 11.49
CA SER A 391 8.28 -12.37 11.80
C SER A 391 9.43 -11.71 11.03
N TYR A 392 9.22 -11.39 9.75
CA TYR A 392 10.18 -10.64 8.94
C TYR A 392 10.51 -9.28 9.56
N VAL A 393 9.50 -8.49 9.91
CA VAL A 393 9.64 -7.18 10.57
C VAL A 393 10.34 -7.30 11.92
N SER A 394 10.03 -8.36 12.69
CA SER A 394 10.59 -8.56 14.04
C SER A 394 12.06 -8.92 14.04
N TYR A 395 12.51 -9.75 13.09
CA TYR A 395 13.81 -10.43 13.19
C TYR A 395 14.79 -10.07 12.09
N SER A 396 14.32 -9.73 10.89
CA SER A 396 15.16 -9.67 9.69
C SER A 396 16.24 -8.60 9.79
N ASN A 397 15.89 -7.38 10.22
CA ASN A 397 16.88 -6.31 10.40
C ASN A 397 17.98 -6.70 11.39
N PHE A 398 17.64 -7.29 12.54
CA PHE A 398 18.64 -7.69 13.53
C PHE A 398 19.54 -8.84 13.01
N LEU A 399 18.96 -9.77 12.24
CA LEU A 399 19.69 -10.91 11.70
C LEU A 399 20.53 -10.56 10.46
N PHE A 400 20.05 -9.70 9.57
CA PHE A 400 20.63 -9.52 8.25
C PHE A 400 20.89 -8.04 7.88
N GLY A 401 20.39 -7.09 8.67
CA GLY A 401 20.66 -5.66 8.49
C GLY A 401 19.82 -4.97 7.43
N ASN A 402 18.84 -5.66 6.83
CA ASN A 402 17.94 -5.16 5.80
C ASN A 402 16.86 -4.24 6.37
N THR A 403 16.24 -3.43 5.50
CA THR A 403 14.97 -2.77 5.82
C THR A 403 13.83 -3.76 5.70
N THR A 404 12.75 -3.55 6.44
CA THR A 404 11.59 -4.47 6.47
C THR A 404 10.30 -3.85 5.93
N ASN A 405 10.35 -2.60 5.46
CA ASN A 405 9.26 -1.95 4.71
C ASN A 405 9.43 -2.30 3.22
N ASN A 406 9.23 -3.58 2.89
CA ASN A 406 9.29 -4.16 1.55
C ASN A 406 8.75 -5.60 1.59
N GLY A 407 8.40 -6.16 0.43
CA GLY A 407 7.96 -7.56 0.30
C GLY A 407 9.08 -8.60 0.31
N GLY A 408 10.33 -8.14 0.45
CA GLY A 408 11.55 -8.93 0.35
C GLY A 408 12.72 -8.06 -0.11
N GLN A 409 13.95 -8.55 0.05
CA GLN A 409 15.14 -7.83 -0.38
C GLN A 409 16.31 -8.76 -0.70
N TYR A 410 16.95 -8.53 -1.85
CA TYR A 410 18.28 -9.06 -2.15
C TYR A 410 19.39 -8.27 -1.46
N LEU A 411 20.24 -8.98 -0.74
CA LEU A 411 21.40 -8.52 0.02
C LEU A 411 22.66 -9.13 -0.62
N GLU A 412 23.21 -8.41 -1.59
CA GLU A 412 24.41 -8.84 -2.32
C GLU A 412 25.64 -8.94 -1.43
N GLY A 413 25.82 -7.98 -0.51
CA GLY A 413 27.04 -7.86 0.29
C GLY A 413 28.22 -7.35 -0.55
N ASN A 414 29.39 -7.98 -0.40
CA ASN A 414 30.57 -7.67 -1.22
C ASN A 414 30.91 -8.88 -2.09
N PRO A 415 30.55 -8.90 -3.38
CA PRO A 415 30.75 -10.08 -4.23
C PRO A 415 32.22 -10.48 -4.39
N ALA A 416 33.18 -9.56 -4.18
CA ALA A 416 34.62 -9.85 -4.25
C ALA A 416 35.22 -10.44 -2.97
N ASP A 417 34.46 -10.52 -1.87
CA ASP A 417 34.90 -11.21 -0.65
C ASP A 417 34.53 -12.70 -0.72
N ALA A 418 35.53 -13.58 -0.61
CA ALA A 418 35.31 -15.04 -0.61
C ALA A 418 34.49 -15.53 0.61
N ASN A 419 34.35 -14.71 1.66
CA ASN A 419 33.49 -14.98 2.81
C ASN A 419 32.12 -14.31 2.71
N ASN A 420 31.82 -13.67 1.59
CA ASN A 420 30.51 -13.08 1.37
C ASN A 420 29.43 -14.15 1.38
N THR A 421 28.25 -13.79 1.86
CA THR A 421 27.06 -14.64 1.74
C THR A 421 25.96 -13.77 1.18
N ALA A 422 25.74 -13.90 -0.13
CA ALA A 422 24.58 -13.31 -0.79
C ALA A 422 23.30 -13.89 -0.18
N ARG A 423 22.33 -13.03 0.11
CA ARG A 423 21.04 -13.45 0.68
C ARG A 423 19.89 -12.81 -0.05
N PHE A 424 18.81 -13.55 -0.20
CA PHE A 424 17.49 -13.00 -0.45
C PHE A 424 16.68 -13.24 0.83
N VAL A 425 16.13 -12.17 1.42
CA VAL A 425 15.25 -12.26 2.58
C VAL A 425 13.80 -12.01 2.15
N ALA A 426 12.88 -12.88 2.54
CA ALA A 426 11.45 -12.82 2.21
C ALA A 426 10.58 -13.43 3.31
N TYR A 427 9.26 -13.34 3.14
CA TYR A 427 8.30 -13.99 4.03
C TYR A 427 7.18 -14.69 3.27
N ARG A 428 6.46 -15.57 3.97
CA ARG A 428 5.24 -16.16 3.44
C ARG A 428 4.05 -15.22 3.61
N TYR A 429 3.22 -15.10 2.58
CA TYR A 429 1.97 -14.33 2.64
C TYR A 429 0.76 -15.18 3.07
N ALA A 430 0.89 -16.51 3.06
CA ALA A 430 -0.14 -17.43 3.55
C ALA A 430 0.46 -18.63 4.31
N GLN A 431 -0.32 -19.21 5.23
CA GLN A 431 0.06 -20.39 6.04
C GLN A 431 -0.56 -21.70 5.53
N ASP A 432 -0.95 -21.74 4.27
CA ASP A 432 -1.53 -22.91 3.63
C ASP A 432 -0.49 -24.00 3.31
N GLU A 433 -0.98 -25.15 2.81
CA GLU A 433 -0.12 -26.22 2.30
C GLU A 433 0.58 -25.82 0.99
N ALA A 434 -0.01 -24.89 0.23
CA ALA A 434 0.60 -24.34 -0.97
C ALA A 434 1.86 -23.52 -0.64
N LEU A 435 2.74 -23.37 -1.64
CA LEU A 435 3.90 -22.49 -1.51
C LEU A 435 3.46 -21.04 -1.76
N SER A 436 3.75 -20.17 -0.80
CA SER A 436 3.25 -18.79 -0.77
C SER A 436 4.34 -17.81 -0.31
N ILE A 437 5.50 -17.81 -0.98
CA ILE A 437 6.61 -16.88 -0.69
C ILE A 437 6.44 -15.61 -1.53
N LEU A 438 6.38 -14.45 -0.87
CA LEU A 438 6.24 -13.17 -1.55
C LEU A 438 7.52 -12.82 -2.32
N ASN A 439 7.36 -12.32 -3.55
CA ASN A 439 8.44 -11.82 -4.43
C ASN A 439 9.60 -12.81 -4.70
N LEU A 440 9.36 -14.12 -4.58
CA LEU A 440 10.39 -15.17 -4.71
C LEU A 440 11.19 -15.06 -6.02
N GLU A 441 10.50 -14.98 -7.15
CA GLU A 441 11.15 -14.92 -8.47
C GLU A 441 11.83 -13.56 -8.69
N HIS A 442 11.17 -12.46 -8.29
CA HIS A 442 11.66 -11.09 -8.46
C HIS A 442 13.01 -10.89 -7.78
N GLU A 443 13.10 -11.23 -6.50
CA GLU A 443 14.34 -11.06 -5.72
C GLU A 443 15.43 -12.06 -6.13
N TYR A 444 15.05 -13.23 -6.64
CA TYR A 444 16.03 -14.15 -7.22
C TYR A 444 16.63 -13.61 -8.53
N VAL A 445 15.85 -12.88 -9.33
CA VAL A 445 16.38 -12.19 -10.52
C VAL A 445 17.39 -11.11 -10.12
N HIS A 446 17.19 -10.40 -9.01
CA HIS A 446 18.21 -9.47 -8.49
C HIS A 446 19.54 -10.16 -8.16
N TYR A 447 19.49 -11.35 -7.54
CA TYR A 447 20.70 -12.17 -7.34
C TYR A 447 21.38 -12.54 -8.65
N LEU A 448 20.61 -13.01 -9.63
CA LEU A 448 21.15 -13.42 -10.93
C LEU A 448 21.70 -12.21 -11.71
N ASP A 449 21.03 -11.06 -11.68
CA ASP A 449 21.46 -9.84 -12.36
C ASP A 449 22.76 -9.31 -11.74
N GLY A 450 22.84 -9.23 -10.42
CA GLY A 450 24.08 -8.90 -9.70
C GLY A 450 25.24 -9.81 -10.13
N ARG A 451 25.03 -11.13 -10.05
CA ARG A 451 26.06 -12.13 -10.31
C ARG A 451 26.53 -12.20 -11.76
N TYR A 452 25.62 -12.07 -12.73
CA TYR A 452 25.90 -12.41 -14.14
C TYR A 452 25.89 -11.20 -15.08
N ASN A 453 25.36 -10.05 -14.65
CA ASN A 453 25.24 -8.85 -15.49
C ASN A 453 25.93 -7.62 -14.90
N GLN A 454 26.17 -7.54 -13.59
CA GLN A 454 26.63 -6.30 -12.95
C GLN A 454 27.96 -6.49 -12.24
N TYR A 455 29.03 -5.91 -12.78
CA TYR A 455 30.35 -6.00 -12.15
C TYR A 455 30.42 -5.18 -10.86
N GLY A 456 30.91 -5.80 -9.78
CA GLY A 456 31.15 -5.13 -8.50
C GLY A 456 29.90 -5.00 -7.63
N SER A 457 29.98 -4.21 -6.56
CA SER A 457 28.86 -4.09 -5.61
C SER A 457 27.72 -3.23 -6.13
N PHE A 458 26.50 -3.44 -5.63
CA PHE A 458 25.32 -2.60 -5.85
C PHE A 458 25.59 -1.08 -5.79
N SER A 459 26.41 -0.62 -4.84
CA SER A 459 26.74 0.81 -4.72
C SER A 459 27.56 1.37 -5.88
N LEU A 460 28.36 0.53 -6.53
CA LEU A 460 29.11 0.88 -7.74
C LEU A 460 28.15 1.04 -8.93
N ASN A 461 27.14 0.18 -9.03
CA ASN A 461 26.16 0.18 -10.12
C ASN A 461 25.34 1.49 -10.13
N LEU A 462 25.15 2.09 -8.96
CA LEU A 462 24.46 3.38 -8.77
C LEU A 462 25.37 4.62 -8.92
N SER A 463 26.68 4.46 -9.15
CA SER A 463 27.66 5.57 -8.97
C SER A 463 27.74 6.58 -10.11
N GLU A 464 27.43 6.18 -11.36
CA GLU A 464 27.69 7.00 -12.56
C GLU A 464 26.40 7.41 -13.32
N GLY A 465 25.24 6.85 -12.97
CA GLY A 465 23.99 7.09 -13.70
C GLY A 465 22.73 6.48 -13.06
N HIS A 466 21.66 6.42 -13.85
CA HIS A 466 20.35 5.90 -13.44
C HIS A 466 20.18 4.48 -13.94
N ILE A 467 20.28 3.49 -13.05
CA ILE A 467 20.14 2.06 -13.37
C ILE A 467 18.87 1.43 -12.78
N VAL A 468 18.12 2.15 -11.95
CA VAL A 468 16.93 1.63 -11.26
C VAL A 468 15.86 1.11 -12.22
N TRP A 469 15.66 1.76 -13.37
CA TRP A 469 14.73 1.30 -14.41
C TRP A 469 15.09 -0.11 -14.93
N TRP A 470 16.39 -0.43 -14.99
CA TRP A 470 16.88 -1.74 -15.39
C TRP A 470 16.74 -2.71 -14.23
N LEU A 471 17.23 -2.35 -13.04
CA LEU A 471 17.19 -3.22 -11.84
C LEU A 471 15.78 -3.74 -11.57
N GLU A 472 14.84 -2.84 -11.31
CA GLU A 472 13.48 -3.22 -10.96
C GLU A 472 12.70 -3.66 -12.19
N GLY A 473 12.82 -2.92 -13.31
CA GLY A 473 12.10 -3.25 -14.53
C GLY A 473 12.48 -4.60 -15.15
N PHE A 474 13.73 -5.06 -14.98
CA PHE A 474 14.18 -6.35 -15.49
C PHE A 474 13.70 -7.50 -14.61
N ALA A 475 13.71 -7.33 -13.28
CA ALA A 475 13.09 -8.27 -12.37
C ALA A 475 11.58 -8.43 -12.67
N GLU A 476 10.87 -7.31 -12.86
CA GLU A 476 9.46 -7.30 -13.27
C GLU A 476 9.23 -7.98 -14.63
N TYR A 477 10.09 -7.70 -15.63
CA TYR A 477 10.01 -8.34 -16.94
C TYR A 477 10.26 -9.85 -16.85
N MET A 478 11.20 -10.29 -16.03
CA MET A 478 11.48 -11.71 -15.84
C MET A 478 10.37 -12.45 -15.10
N HIS A 479 9.57 -11.75 -14.29
CA HIS A 479 8.38 -12.30 -13.66
C HIS A 479 7.18 -12.30 -14.62
N TYR A 480 6.79 -11.15 -15.18
CA TYR A 480 5.55 -11.01 -15.95
C TYR A 480 5.67 -11.28 -17.46
N LYS A 481 6.87 -11.18 -18.03
CA LYS A 481 7.13 -11.23 -19.47
C LYS A 481 6.30 -10.23 -20.27
N LYS A 482 5.19 -10.67 -20.85
CA LYS A 482 4.24 -9.81 -21.60
C LYS A 482 2.96 -9.53 -20.82
N GLY A 483 2.72 -10.24 -19.73
CA GLY A 483 1.46 -10.30 -18.99
C GLY A 483 1.25 -9.19 -17.95
N TYR A 484 2.11 -8.18 -17.88
CA TYR A 484 1.95 -7.11 -16.87
C TYR A 484 0.93 -6.05 -17.32
N GLN A 485 -0.37 -6.39 -17.25
CA GLN A 485 -1.44 -5.49 -17.71
C GLN A 485 -1.46 -4.16 -16.93
N ALA A 486 -1.08 -4.16 -15.64
CA ALA A 486 -0.88 -2.94 -14.84
C ALA A 486 -0.06 -1.88 -15.53
N ALA A 487 1.08 -2.32 -16.08
CA ALA A 487 2.00 -1.41 -16.71
C ALA A 487 1.43 -0.88 -18.02
N VAL A 488 0.70 -1.71 -18.77
CA VAL A 488 0.04 -1.30 -20.01
C VAL A 488 -1.06 -0.26 -19.76
N ASP A 489 -1.84 -0.41 -18.70
CA ASP A 489 -2.96 0.51 -18.43
C ASP A 489 -2.50 1.92 -18.05
N LEU A 490 -1.35 2.04 -17.37
CA LEU A 490 -0.73 3.34 -17.03
C LEU A 490 -0.44 4.22 -18.26
N ILE A 491 -0.30 3.62 -19.44
CA ILE A 491 -0.05 4.34 -20.69
C ILE A 491 -1.18 5.34 -20.98
N ALA A 492 -2.43 5.00 -20.61
CA ALA A 492 -3.60 5.85 -20.84
C ALA A 492 -3.67 7.06 -19.88
N GLU A 493 -3.18 6.89 -18.64
CA GLU A 493 -3.19 7.94 -17.62
C GLU A 493 -2.15 9.02 -17.90
N LYS A 494 -0.91 8.62 -18.20
CA LYS A 494 0.20 9.54 -18.48
C LYS A 494 1.36 8.84 -19.18
N LYS A 495 1.60 9.14 -20.45
CA LYS A 495 2.77 8.65 -21.17
C LYS A 495 4.06 9.32 -20.69
N LEU A 496 4.93 8.55 -20.06
CA LEU A 496 6.32 8.96 -19.83
C LEU A 496 7.15 8.72 -21.10
N SER A 497 8.08 9.64 -21.38
CA SER A 497 9.08 9.44 -22.42
C SER A 497 10.12 8.40 -21.95
N LEU A 498 10.76 7.69 -22.88
CA LEU A 498 11.83 6.76 -22.54
C LEU A 498 12.94 7.47 -21.76
N THR A 499 13.35 8.68 -22.16
CA THR A 499 14.32 9.51 -21.41
C THR A 499 13.89 9.74 -19.96
N GLN A 500 12.60 9.93 -19.67
CA GLN A 500 12.11 10.10 -18.30
C GLN A 500 12.20 8.80 -17.50
N VAL A 501 11.82 7.67 -18.10
CA VAL A 501 11.89 6.36 -17.47
C VAL A 501 13.33 5.92 -17.24
N LEU A 502 14.22 6.10 -18.21
CA LEU A 502 15.65 5.79 -18.07
C LEU A 502 16.38 6.70 -17.07
N ALA A 503 15.72 7.76 -16.57
CA ALA A 503 16.24 8.63 -15.51
C ALA A 503 15.68 8.29 -14.11
N THR A 504 14.97 7.17 -13.95
CA THR A 504 14.36 6.72 -12.69
C THR A 504 15.41 6.51 -11.59
N THR A 505 15.02 6.89 -10.38
CA THR A 505 15.73 6.68 -9.11
C THR A 505 14.77 6.11 -8.06
N TYR A 506 15.30 5.59 -6.95
CA TYR A 506 14.48 5.16 -5.81
C TYR A 506 13.71 6.28 -5.09
N GLN A 507 13.82 7.54 -5.55
CA GLN A 507 13.01 8.66 -5.05
C GLN A 507 11.73 8.88 -5.86
N ASN A 508 11.60 8.19 -7.00
CA ASN A 508 10.38 8.22 -7.81
C ASN A 508 9.31 7.32 -7.19
N ASP A 509 8.06 7.47 -7.62
CA ASP A 509 6.97 6.63 -7.17
C ASP A 509 7.06 5.19 -7.70
N THR A 510 6.31 4.29 -7.07
CA THR A 510 6.28 2.86 -7.40
C THR A 510 5.90 2.60 -8.87
N ASN A 511 5.02 3.39 -9.47
CA ASN A 511 4.64 3.22 -10.89
C ASN A 511 5.83 3.51 -11.80
N GLN A 512 6.54 4.61 -11.55
CA GLN A 512 7.71 4.97 -12.33
C GLN A 512 8.87 3.97 -12.14
N ILE A 513 9.05 3.43 -10.92
CA ILE A 513 10.12 2.46 -10.61
C ILE A 513 9.85 1.12 -11.29
N TYR A 514 8.71 0.50 -11.01
CA TYR A 514 8.46 -0.91 -11.37
C TYR A 514 7.77 -1.05 -12.72
N ARG A 515 6.62 -0.40 -12.92
CA ARG A 515 5.77 -0.59 -14.11
C ARG A 515 6.32 0.11 -15.35
N TRP A 516 6.72 1.37 -15.22
CA TRP A 516 7.40 2.08 -16.31
C TRP A 516 8.79 1.48 -16.58
N GLY A 517 9.51 1.09 -15.53
CA GLY A 517 10.75 0.31 -15.65
C GLY A 517 10.55 -0.94 -16.50
N TYR A 518 9.53 -1.75 -16.19
CA TYR A 518 9.13 -2.93 -16.96
C TYR A 518 8.84 -2.58 -18.43
N LEU A 519 8.05 -1.54 -18.72
CA LEU A 519 7.74 -1.15 -20.10
C LEU A 519 9.00 -0.78 -20.87
N ALA A 520 9.93 -0.04 -20.25
CA ALA A 520 11.20 0.30 -20.87
C ALA A 520 12.06 -0.93 -21.12
N VAL A 521 12.19 -1.84 -20.14
CA VAL A 521 12.96 -3.08 -20.31
C VAL A 521 12.36 -3.98 -21.38
N ARG A 522 11.04 -4.17 -21.37
CA ARG A 522 10.33 -4.94 -22.40
C ARG A 522 10.54 -4.35 -23.79
N PHE A 523 10.37 -3.03 -23.94
CA PHE A 523 10.63 -2.34 -25.20
C PHE A 523 12.05 -2.58 -25.69
N MET A 524 13.04 -2.42 -24.81
CA MET A 524 14.45 -2.61 -25.13
C MET A 524 14.77 -4.06 -25.51
N LEU A 525 14.26 -5.06 -24.78
CA LEU A 525 14.51 -6.47 -25.07
C LEU A 525 13.82 -6.94 -26.35
N GLU A 526 12.58 -6.51 -26.60
CA GLU A 526 11.80 -6.97 -27.76
C GLU A 526 12.20 -6.24 -29.06
N ASN A 527 12.54 -4.95 -29.00
CA ASN A 527 12.75 -4.13 -30.19
C ASN A 527 14.22 -3.73 -30.41
N HIS A 528 15.02 -3.67 -29.33
CA HIS A 528 16.41 -3.18 -29.35
C HIS A 528 17.40 -4.13 -28.66
N PRO A 529 17.41 -5.45 -28.99
CA PRO A 529 18.28 -6.41 -28.30
C PRO A 529 19.78 -6.11 -28.49
N ASN A 530 20.17 -5.47 -29.60
CA ASN A 530 21.57 -5.08 -29.82
C ASN A 530 22.02 -3.98 -28.85
N GLU A 531 21.14 -3.03 -28.54
CA GLU A 531 21.38 -1.99 -27.54
C GLU A 531 21.47 -2.59 -26.14
N VAL A 532 20.61 -3.57 -25.83
CA VAL A 532 20.69 -4.33 -24.56
C VAL A 532 22.03 -5.06 -24.45
N ASP A 533 22.45 -5.79 -25.49
CA ASP A 533 23.73 -6.50 -25.50
C ASP A 533 24.92 -5.55 -25.24
N GLN A 534 24.88 -4.34 -25.81
CA GLN A 534 25.91 -3.32 -25.57
C GLN A 534 25.89 -2.82 -24.12
N LEU A 535 24.70 -2.56 -23.56
CA LEU A 535 24.56 -2.14 -22.16
C LEU A 535 25.04 -3.25 -21.21
N LEU A 536 24.66 -4.50 -21.45
CA LEU A 536 25.10 -5.65 -20.66
C LEU A 536 26.62 -5.84 -20.76
N ALA A 537 27.23 -5.68 -21.94
CA ALA A 537 28.68 -5.77 -22.09
C ALA A 537 29.41 -4.70 -21.25
N LEU A 538 28.91 -3.46 -21.24
CA LEU A 538 29.47 -2.38 -20.41
C LEU A 538 29.31 -2.69 -18.92
N SER A 539 28.11 -3.09 -18.49
CA SER A 539 27.79 -3.43 -17.10
C SER A 539 28.65 -4.60 -16.58
N ARG A 540 28.77 -5.69 -17.37
CA ARG A 540 29.60 -6.87 -17.03
C ARG A 540 31.09 -6.56 -16.95
N SER A 541 31.55 -5.50 -17.61
CA SER A 541 32.95 -5.04 -17.56
C SER A 541 33.21 -3.97 -16.49
N GLY A 542 32.16 -3.48 -15.82
CA GLY A 542 32.24 -2.42 -14.82
C GLY A 542 32.38 -1.00 -15.40
N ASP A 543 32.21 -0.80 -16.71
CA ASP A 543 32.26 0.53 -17.33
C ASP A 543 30.91 1.27 -17.22
N PHE A 544 30.50 1.53 -15.96
CA PHE A 544 29.23 2.20 -15.67
C PHE A 544 29.16 3.64 -16.15
N LYS A 545 30.33 4.28 -16.35
CA LYS A 545 30.40 5.61 -16.96
C LYS A 545 29.97 5.56 -18.42
N ALA A 546 30.55 4.67 -19.22
CA ALA A 546 30.14 4.48 -20.60
C ALA A 546 28.70 3.97 -20.70
N TRP A 547 28.28 3.10 -19.77
CA TRP A 547 26.90 2.64 -19.65
C TRP A 547 25.94 3.82 -19.48
N ALA A 548 26.20 4.71 -18.51
CA ALA A 548 25.34 5.86 -18.24
C ALA A 548 25.30 6.85 -19.41
N GLU A 549 26.41 7.04 -20.13
CA GLU A 549 26.43 7.83 -21.35
C GLU A 549 25.60 7.19 -22.47
N GLN A 550 25.66 5.87 -22.60
CA GLN A 550 24.90 5.11 -23.61
C GLN A 550 23.40 5.16 -23.31
N VAL A 551 22.98 4.96 -22.06
CA VAL A 551 21.56 5.08 -21.64
C VAL A 551 21.00 6.45 -21.95
N LYS A 552 21.76 7.53 -21.68
CA LYS A 552 21.34 8.90 -22.03
C LYS A 552 21.20 9.13 -23.54
N ARG A 553 22.02 8.45 -24.36
CA ARG A 553 21.90 8.49 -25.82
C ARG A 553 20.65 7.72 -26.30
N ILE A 554 20.48 6.50 -25.81
CA ILE A 554 19.36 5.60 -26.12
C ILE A 554 18.03 6.29 -25.82
N GLY A 555 17.87 6.84 -24.61
CA GLY A 555 16.62 7.52 -24.22
C GLY A 555 16.22 8.60 -25.22
N LYS A 556 17.16 9.47 -25.59
CA LYS A 556 16.90 10.56 -26.54
C LYS A 556 16.65 10.07 -27.96
N SER A 557 17.36 9.03 -28.41
CA SER A 557 17.22 8.54 -29.78
C SER A 557 15.94 7.75 -29.99
N LEU A 558 15.46 7.05 -28.95
CA LEU A 558 14.33 6.14 -29.04
C LEU A 558 13.04 6.69 -28.40
N ASP A 559 13.04 7.89 -27.81
CA ASP A 559 11.86 8.50 -27.18
C ASP A 559 10.60 8.46 -28.07
N SER A 560 10.74 8.81 -29.35
CA SER A 560 9.62 8.81 -30.30
C SER A 560 9.16 7.41 -30.65
N GLU A 561 10.09 6.46 -30.79
CA GLU A 561 9.78 5.07 -31.13
C GLU A 561 9.12 4.36 -29.96
N PHE A 562 9.61 4.58 -28.73
CA PHE A 562 9.00 4.11 -27.50
C PHE A 562 7.56 4.59 -27.39
N SER A 563 7.31 5.89 -27.60
CA SER A 563 5.94 6.42 -27.58
C SER A 563 5.02 5.73 -28.60
N THR A 564 5.52 5.45 -29.81
CA THR A 564 4.74 4.72 -30.83
C THR A 564 4.55 3.26 -30.46
N TRP A 565 5.55 2.60 -29.88
CA TRP A 565 5.41 1.23 -29.39
C TRP A 565 4.36 1.13 -28.28
N LEU A 566 4.34 2.08 -27.33
CA LEU A 566 3.30 2.15 -26.30
C LEU A 566 1.89 2.24 -26.91
N ASP A 567 1.72 2.97 -28.02
CA ASP A 567 0.43 3.04 -28.73
C ASP A 567 -0.03 1.65 -29.19
N THR A 568 0.90 0.81 -29.68
CA THR A 568 0.57 -0.55 -30.14
C THR A 568 0.03 -1.44 -29.02
N LEU A 569 0.57 -1.33 -27.81
CA LEU A 569 0.09 -2.06 -26.63
C LEU A 569 -1.33 -1.65 -26.22
N THR A 570 -1.70 -0.39 -26.46
CA THR A 570 -3.04 0.12 -26.15
C THR A 570 -4.09 -0.22 -27.23
N THR A 571 -3.65 -0.56 -28.44
CA THR A 571 -4.54 -0.96 -29.56
C THR A 571 -4.75 -2.46 -29.68
N ASP A 572 -3.84 -3.28 -29.13
CA ASP A 572 -3.88 -4.75 -29.17
C ASP A 572 -4.64 -5.38 -27.98
N SER A 573 -5.46 -4.63 -27.24
CA SER A 573 -6.39 -5.19 -26.24
C SER A 573 -7.48 -6.10 -26.84
N GLY A 574 -7.46 -6.32 -28.16
CA GLY A 574 -8.19 -7.38 -28.86
C GLY A 574 -7.36 -8.66 -29.04
N ASN A 575 -7.27 -9.45 -27.96
CA ASN A 575 -6.93 -10.89 -27.91
C ASN A 575 -5.47 -11.33 -28.16
N PRO A 576 -4.89 -12.08 -27.20
CA PRO A 576 -3.97 -13.16 -27.52
C PRO A 576 -4.46 -14.50 -26.94
N ASP A 577 -4.98 -15.36 -27.82
CA ASP A 577 -4.87 -16.81 -27.64
C ASP A 577 -3.38 -17.19 -27.72
N ASP A 578 -2.77 -17.57 -26.59
CA ASP A 578 -1.64 -18.51 -26.58
C ASP A 578 -1.96 -19.66 -25.61
N PRO A 579 -2.22 -20.88 -26.11
CA PRO A 579 -2.52 -22.04 -25.29
C PRO A 579 -1.21 -22.67 -24.81
N THR A 580 -0.82 -22.50 -23.55
CA THR A 580 -0.07 -23.51 -22.76
C THR A 580 0.24 -23.15 -21.30
N VAL A 581 -0.45 -22.20 -20.69
CA VAL A 581 -0.50 -22.10 -19.22
C VAL A 581 -1.97 -22.21 -18.81
N PRO A 582 -2.38 -23.22 -18.02
CA PRO A 582 -3.73 -23.22 -17.45
C PRO A 582 -3.88 -21.94 -16.62
N PRO A 583 -4.85 -21.05 -16.91
CA PRO A 583 -5.12 -19.92 -16.05
C PRO A 583 -5.60 -20.48 -14.71
N ILE A 584 -4.90 -20.17 -13.63
CA ILE A 584 -5.54 -20.16 -12.33
C ILE A 584 -6.50 -18.97 -12.39
N GLN A 585 -7.80 -19.23 -12.54
CA GLN A 585 -8.81 -18.17 -12.51
C GLN A 585 -8.92 -17.66 -11.07
N LEU A 586 -8.27 -16.53 -10.76
CA LEU A 586 -8.34 -15.86 -9.46
C LEU A 586 -9.75 -15.32 -9.13
N GLU A 587 -10.64 -15.25 -10.12
CA GLU A 587 -11.98 -14.65 -9.99
C GLU A 587 -12.91 -15.42 -9.03
N ASP A 588 -12.69 -16.73 -8.84
CA ASP A 588 -13.47 -17.58 -7.90
C ASP A 588 -13.04 -17.42 -6.42
N THR A 589 -12.07 -16.53 -6.14
CA THR A 589 -11.55 -16.30 -4.78
C THR A 589 -11.73 -14.86 -4.26
N MET A 590 -12.30 -13.96 -5.06
CA MET A 590 -12.52 -12.55 -4.67
C MET A 590 -13.88 -12.31 -4.01
N ASN A 591 -13.91 -11.37 -3.08
CA ASN A 591 -15.12 -11.06 -2.32
C ASN A 591 -16.04 -10.09 -3.10
N HIS A 592 -17.27 -10.50 -3.38
CA HIS A 592 -18.28 -9.60 -3.95
C HIS A 592 -18.87 -8.68 -2.87
N LEU A 593 -18.87 -7.36 -3.11
CA LEU A 593 -19.53 -6.37 -2.27
C LEU A 593 -20.77 -5.83 -2.99
N ALA A 594 -21.96 -6.03 -2.42
CA ALA A 594 -23.18 -5.47 -2.99
C ALA A 594 -23.28 -3.94 -2.79
N LEU A 595 -23.99 -3.25 -3.69
CA LEU A 595 -24.26 -1.81 -3.57
C LEU A 595 -25.00 -1.46 -2.27
N GLY A 596 -24.47 -0.48 -1.54
CA GLY A 596 -25.00 -0.05 -0.25
C GLY A 596 -24.63 -0.97 0.92
N GLN A 597 -23.85 -2.02 0.69
CA GLN A 597 -23.35 -2.90 1.73
C GLN A 597 -22.14 -2.28 2.44
N SER A 598 -21.97 -2.66 3.71
CA SER A 598 -20.76 -2.39 4.49
C SER A 598 -20.17 -3.70 4.99
N VAL A 599 -18.85 -3.78 5.01
CA VAL A 599 -18.09 -4.95 5.49
C VAL A 599 -16.95 -4.45 6.37
N THR A 600 -16.83 -5.03 7.56
CA THR A 600 -15.69 -4.76 8.45
C THR A 600 -14.51 -5.63 8.03
N LEU A 601 -13.36 -5.00 7.80
CA LEU A 601 -12.13 -5.61 7.33
C LEU A 601 -11.04 -5.56 8.39
N SER A 602 -10.16 -6.54 8.36
CA SER A 602 -8.91 -6.54 9.08
C SER A 602 -7.85 -7.19 8.21
N GLY A 603 -6.67 -6.61 8.11
CA GLY A 603 -5.55 -7.12 7.34
C GLY A 603 -4.22 -6.71 7.96
N GLU A 604 -3.22 -7.55 7.77
CA GLU A 604 -1.85 -7.26 8.20
C GLU A 604 -1.19 -6.15 7.36
N GLN A 605 -0.07 -5.62 7.84
CA GLN A 605 0.76 -4.73 7.04
C GLN A 605 1.18 -5.45 5.74
N TYR A 606 1.01 -4.76 4.62
CA TYR A 606 1.17 -5.24 3.24
C TYR A 606 0.27 -6.41 2.85
N SER A 607 -0.75 -6.72 3.67
CA SER A 607 -1.82 -7.61 3.23
C SER A 607 -2.71 -6.89 2.24
N GLU A 608 -3.25 -7.64 1.30
CA GLU A 608 -4.13 -7.14 0.27
C GLU A 608 -5.41 -7.97 0.26
N GLN A 609 -6.55 -7.29 0.34
CA GLN A 609 -7.86 -7.91 0.21
C GLN A 609 -8.56 -7.39 -1.03
N LEU A 610 -8.95 -8.32 -1.89
CA LEU A 610 -9.54 -8.03 -3.19
C LEU A 610 -11.06 -8.16 -3.15
N TYR A 611 -11.71 -7.13 -3.65
CA TYR A 611 -13.17 -7.04 -3.76
C TYR A 611 -13.58 -6.65 -5.18
N TYR A 612 -14.85 -6.90 -5.50
CA TYR A 612 -15.49 -6.29 -6.66
C TYR A 612 -16.93 -5.87 -6.37
N ILE A 613 -17.43 -4.91 -7.14
CA ILE A 613 -18.81 -4.42 -7.11
C ILE A 613 -19.33 -4.25 -8.54
N ASP A 614 -20.54 -4.75 -8.79
CA ASP A 614 -21.22 -4.57 -10.07
C ASP A 614 -22.07 -3.30 -10.04
N VAL A 615 -21.76 -2.35 -10.93
CA VAL A 615 -22.42 -1.04 -11.02
C VAL A 615 -23.40 -1.03 -12.20
N PRO A 616 -24.71 -0.89 -11.96
CA PRO A 616 -25.71 -0.77 -13.01
C PRO A 616 -25.76 0.64 -13.61
N ASP A 617 -26.45 0.78 -14.74
CA ASP A 617 -26.52 2.00 -15.56
C ASP A 617 -27.32 3.16 -14.94
N ASN A 618 -27.98 2.93 -13.81
CA ASN A 618 -28.88 3.88 -13.16
C ASN A 618 -28.29 4.54 -11.90
N ILE A 619 -26.99 4.35 -11.63
CA ILE A 619 -26.31 4.97 -10.50
C ILE A 619 -25.90 6.40 -10.86
N SER A 620 -26.32 7.40 -10.11
CA SER A 620 -25.88 8.80 -10.28
C SER A 620 -24.73 9.22 -9.38
N GLU A 621 -24.44 8.45 -8.34
CA GLU A 621 -23.34 8.66 -7.43
C GLU A 621 -22.96 7.32 -6.84
N LEU A 622 -21.70 6.95 -6.94
CA LEU A 622 -21.13 5.83 -6.21
C LEU A 622 -19.82 6.30 -5.60
N SER A 623 -19.66 6.05 -4.30
CA SER A 623 -18.36 6.16 -3.66
C SER A 623 -18.07 4.92 -2.84
N ILE A 624 -16.82 4.47 -2.90
CA ILE A 624 -16.26 3.42 -2.07
C ILE A 624 -15.46 4.12 -1.00
N ASN A 625 -15.69 3.77 0.25
CA ASN A 625 -15.10 4.42 1.40
C ASN A 625 -14.52 3.36 2.31
N ILE A 626 -13.33 3.60 2.83
CA ILE A 626 -12.79 2.84 3.96
C ILE A 626 -12.65 3.78 5.15
N SER A 627 -13.00 3.29 6.34
CA SER A 627 -12.82 4.03 7.59
C SER A 627 -12.53 3.07 8.75
N GLY A 628 -11.37 3.19 9.38
CA GLY A 628 -11.04 2.46 10.59
C GLY A 628 -9.58 2.62 11.01
N ASP A 629 -9.07 1.66 11.77
CA ASP A 629 -7.73 1.74 12.35
C ASP A 629 -6.66 1.24 11.36
N GLY A 630 -5.39 1.56 11.62
CA GLY A 630 -4.28 1.22 10.74
C GLY A 630 -4.14 2.13 9.52
N ASP A 631 -3.34 1.66 8.56
CA ASP A 631 -3.09 2.35 7.29
C ASP A 631 -3.44 1.40 6.14
N ALA A 632 -4.73 1.30 5.83
CA ALA A 632 -5.24 0.60 4.67
C ALA A 632 -5.48 1.61 3.56
N ASP A 633 -4.87 1.34 2.41
CA ASP A 633 -5.06 2.10 1.18
C ASP A 633 -6.13 1.43 0.32
N LEU A 634 -7.00 2.23 -0.27
CA LEU A 634 -8.02 1.86 -1.22
C LEU A 634 -7.53 2.12 -2.64
N TYR A 635 -7.52 1.05 -3.42
CA TYR A 635 -7.16 1.04 -4.84
C TYR A 635 -8.32 0.48 -5.64
N LEU A 636 -8.68 1.08 -6.78
CA LEU A 636 -9.88 0.73 -7.53
C LEU A 636 -9.61 0.72 -9.05
N SER A 637 -10.25 -0.18 -9.77
CA SER A 637 -10.17 -0.37 -11.22
C SER A 637 -11.52 -0.77 -11.80
N TYR A 638 -11.83 -0.30 -12.99
CA TYR A 638 -12.98 -0.69 -13.80
C TYR A 638 -12.60 -1.84 -14.75
N GLU A 639 -13.40 -2.90 -14.74
CA GLU A 639 -13.30 -4.12 -15.58
C GLU A 639 -11.95 -4.85 -15.48
N LYS A 640 -11.22 -4.64 -14.37
CA LYS A 640 -9.91 -5.24 -14.10
C LYS A 640 -9.65 -5.33 -12.60
N ILE A 641 -9.07 -6.44 -12.13
CA ILE A 641 -8.64 -6.60 -10.72
C ILE A 641 -7.71 -5.45 -10.33
N ALA A 642 -8.07 -4.75 -9.26
CA ALA A 642 -7.21 -3.73 -8.68
C ALA A 642 -6.29 -4.37 -7.64
N HIS A 643 -5.00 -4.08 -7.69
CA HIS A 643 -4.02 -4.34 -6.66
C HIS A 643 -3.40 -3.00 -6.19
N TYR A 644 -2.74 -2.92 -5.03
CA TYR A 644 -1.87 -1.76 -4.70
C TYR A 644 -0.76 -1.55 -5.74
N TYR A 645 -0.38 -2.70 -6.28
CA TYR A 645 0.29 -3.03 -7.50
C TYR A 645 -0.21 -2.69 -8.89
N ASP A 646 -1.49 -2.36 -9.02
CA ASP A 646 -2.17 -2.37 -10.30
C ASP A 646 -3.58 -1.78 -10.16
N TYR A 647 -3.75 -0.47 -10.31
CA TYR A 647 -5.05 0.18 -10.11
C TYR A 647 -5.24 1.37 -11.05
N GLN A 648 -6.49 1.79 -11.27
CA GLN A 648 -6.83 2.96 -12.10
C GLN A 648 -7.12 4.22 -11.27
N ILE A 649 -7.71 4.04 -10.07
CA ILE A 649 -8.15 5.12 -9.20
C ILE A 649 -7.69 4.80 -7.78
N THR A 650 -7.07 5.77 -7.13
CA THR A 650 -6.79 5.73 -5.69
C THR A 650 -6.99 7.12 -5.12
N ASN A 651 -7.24 7.19 -3.83
CA ASN A 651 -7.19 8.43 -3.09
C ASN A 651 -6.42 8.20 -1.79
N PHE A 652 -5.29 7.49 -1.89
CA PHE A 652 -4.59 7.07 -0.70
C PHE A 652 -4.12 8.27 0.13
N GLU A 653 -4.38 8.20 1.42
CA GLU A 653 -3.93 9.19 2.40
C GLU A 653 -3.07 8.47 3.43
N LEU A 654 -2.44 9.22 4.35
CA LEU A 654 -1.96 8.56 5.55
C LEU A 654 -3.21 8.06 6.31
N HIS A 655 -3.24 6.76 6.55
CA HIS A 655 -4.20 5.97 7.33
C HIS A 655 -5.49 5.48 6.62
N SER A 656 -6.19 4.50 7.22
CA SER A 656 -7.41 3.84 6.71
C SER A 656 -8.67 4.71 6.66
N ASN A 657 -8.60 5.92 6.08
CA ASN A 657 -9.74 6.83 5.92
C ASN A 657 -9.75 7.47 4.54
N GLU A 658 -10.25 6.72 3.58
CA GLU A 658 -10.13 7.05 2.16
C GLU A 658 -11.48 6.92 1.47
N THR A 659 -11.75 7.86 0.58
CA THR A 659 -12.95 7.87 -0.24
C THR A 659 -12.58 7.98 -1.70
N ILE A 660 -13.04 7.03 -2.51
CA ILE A 660 -13.05 7.12 -3.97
C ILE A 660 -14.49 7.36 -4.42
N ALA A 661 -14.77 8.55 -4.95
CA ALA A 661 -16.04 8.87 -5.60
C ALA A 661 -15.88 8.72 -7.13
N LEU A 662 -16.73 7.89 -7.75
CA LEU A 662 -16.65 7.64 -9.20
C LEU A 662 -17.21 8.82 -10.00
N GLU A 663 -16.52 9.16 -11.07
CA GLU A 663 -16.93 10.24 -11.96
C GLU A 663 -18.24 9.94 -12.67
N LYS A 664 -19.05 10.98 -12.84
CA LYS A 664 -20.31 10.91 -13.60
C LYS A 664 -20.01 11.11 -15.08
N GLN A 665 -20.57 10.25 -15.91
CA GLN A 665 -20.62 10.40 -17.36
C GLN A 665 -21.50 11.61 -17.73
N ALA A 666 -21.41 12.04 -19.00
CA ALA A 666 -22.16 13.20 -19.52
C ALA A 666 -23.70 13.08 -19.40
N ASN A 667 -24.22 11.86 -19.21
CA ASN A 667 -25.63 11.56 -18.98
C ASN A 667 -26.05 11.67 -17.50
N GLY A 668 -25.12 11.99 -16.59
CA GLY A 668 -25.38 12.16 -15.15
C GLY A 668 -25.30 10.87 -14.32
N THR A 669 -24.89 9.74 -14.91
CA THR A 669 -24.71 8.44 -14.24
C THR A 669 -23.24 8.06 -14.10
N VAL A 670 -22.89 7.21 -13.14
CA VAL A 670 -21.60 6.52 -13.06
C VAL A 670 -21.53 5.48 -14.19
N LEU A 671 -20.35 5.25 -14.75
CA LEU A 671 -20.13 4.28 -15.82
C LEU A 671 -20.51 2.86 -15.34
N PRO A 672 -21.48 2.17 -15.98
CA PRO A 672 -21.87 0.82 -15.58
C PRO A 672 -20.82 -0.22 -15.93
N GLY A 673 -20.73 -1.26 -15.12
CA GLY A 673 -19.78 -2.37 -15.26
C GLY A 673 -19.21 -2.78 -13.91
N ARG A 674 -18.27 -3.72 -13.93
CA ARG A 674 -17.65 -4.25 -12.72
C ARG A 674 -16.48 -3.38 -12.30
N TYR A 675 -16.46 -2.97 -11.05
CA TYR A 675 -15.31 -2.31 -10.45
C TYR A 675 -14.67 -3.25 -9.44
N TYR A 676 -13.38 -3.49 -9.58
CA TYR A 676 -12.59 -4.23 -8.62
C TYR A 676 -11.84 -3.23 -7.76
N PHE A 677 -11.60 -3.58 -6.51
CA PHE A 677 -10.86 -2.72 -5.60
C PHE A 677 -10.08 -3.56 -4.59
N SER A 678 -8.88 -3.09 -4.29
CA SER A 678 -7.95 -3.64 -3.32
C SER A 678 -7.96 -2.75 -2.09
N ILE A 679 -8.02 -3.39 -0.92
CA ILE A 679 -7.77 -2.76 0.36
C ILE A 679 -6.44 -3.32 0.82
N THR A 680 -5.41 -2.49 0.80
CA THR A 680 -4.03 -2.91 1.09
C THR A 680 -3.48 -2.20 2.30
N GLY A 681 -2.97 -2.95 3.26
CA GLY A 681 -2.29 -2.37 4.41
C GLY A 681 -0.93 -1.76 4.01
N ARG A 682 -0.74 -0.45 4.07
CA ARG A 682 0.58 0.17 4.29
C ARG A 682 1.12 -0.16 5.67
N GLU A 683 0.21 -0.30 6.63
CA GLU A 683 0.38 -0.84 7.98
C GLU A 683 -0.74 -1.85 8.27
N ALA A 684 -0.64 -2.59 9.38
CA ALA A 684 -1.73 -3.48 9.78
C ALA A 684 -2.97 -2.65 10.12
N TYR A 685 -4.13 -3.14 9.71
CA TYR A 685 -5.41 -2.47 9.88
C TYR A 685 -6.44 -3.43 10.46
N GLN A 686 -7.21 -2.96 11.44
CA GLN A 686 -8.26 -3.74 12.08
C GLN A 686 -9.52 -2.92 12.16
N ARG A 687 -10.67 -3.57 11.97
CA ARG A 687 -11.99 -2.92 12.03
C ARG A 687 -12.12 -1.76 11.03
N VAL A 688 -11.51 -1.88 9.86
CA VAL A 688 -11.73 -0.95 8.74
C VAL A 688 -13.09 -1.25 8.13
N GLU A 689 -14.04 -0.35 8.32
CA GLU A 689 -15.32 -0.42 7.63
C GLU A 689 -15.11 -0.04 6.17
N LEU A 690 -15.39 -0.97 5.27
CA LEU A 690 -15.53 -0.75 3.84
C LEU A 690 -17.00 -0.53 3.53
N ASN A 691 -17.35 0.64 3.03
CA ASN A 691 -18.73 1.08 2.82
C ASN A 691 -18.91 1.73 1.45
N THR A 692 -20.01 1.36 0.79
CA THR A 692 -20.40 1.98 -0.48
C THR A 692 -21.58 2.93 -0.27
N LYS A 693 -21.41 4.19 -0.67
CA LYS A 693 -22.50 5.15 -0.73
C LYS A 693 -22.97 5.24 -2.18
N VAL A 694 -24.22 4.86 -2.39
CA VAL A 694 -24.87 4.83 -3.70
C VAL A 694 -26.07 5.78 -3.74
N SER A 695 -26.22 6.56 -4.80
CA SER A 695 -27.44 7.31 -5.12
C SER A 695 -27.84 7.06 -6.56
N TYR A 696 -29.12 6.80 -6.76
CA TYR A 696 -29.68 6.52 -8.09
C TYR A 696 -30.06 7.83 -8.79
N ALA A 697 -29.86 7.89 -10.10
CA ALA A 697 -30.23 9.07 -10.87
C ALA A 697 -31.71 9.39 -10.70
N ILE A 698 -32.01 10.61 -10.21
CA ILE A 698 -33.39 11.09 -10.14
C ILE A 698 -33.85 11.35 -11.58
N THR A 699 -34.49 10.35 -12.15
CA THR A 699 -35.37 10.55 -13.30
C THR A 699 -36.67 11.15 -12.77
N ASP A 700 -36.81 12.47 -12.82
CA ASP A 700 -38.09 13.12 -12.57
C ASP A 700 -39.00 12.94 -13.79
N ASN A 701 -39.48 11.71 -14.00
CA ASN A 701 -40.86 11.36 -13.71
C ASN A 701 -41.07 9.85 -13.93
N THR A 702 -41.43 9.15 -12.84
CA THR A 702 -41.96 7.78 -12.81
C THR A 702 -41.08 6.70 -13.44
N GLN A 703 -40.07 6.22 -12.72
CA GLN A 703 -39.44 4.95 -13.11
C GLN A 703 -40.42 3.81 -12.78
N LYS A 704 -41.07 3.36 -13.86
CA LYS A 704 -41.72 2.06 -13.97
C LYS A 704 -40.81 1.00 -13.33
N PRO A 705 -41.33 0.15 -12.44
CA PRO A 705 -40.64 -1.06 -12.00
C PRO A 705 -40.02 -1.82 -13.18
N SER A 706 -38.92 -2.51 -12.95
CA SER A 706 -38.26 -3.34 -13.96
C SER A 706 -38.11 -4.73 -13.40
N ASP A 707 -38.18 -5.73 -14.26
CA ASP A 707 -37.89 -7.10 -13.85
C ASP A 707 -36.41 -7.29 -13.63
N ASP A 708 -36.09 -8.08 -12.61
CA ASP A 708 -34.81 -8.74 -12.46
C ASP A 708 -34.87 -10.04 -13.29
N LEU A 709 -34.16 -10.04 -14.42
CA LEU A 709 -34.18 -11.11 -15.40
C LEU A 709 -33.25 -12.28 -15.02
N ALA A 710 -32.58 -12.22 -13.87
CA ALA A 710 -31.82 -13.36 -13.35
C ALA A 710 -32.79 -14.53 -13.12
N PRO A 711 -32.54 -15.71 -13.73
CA PRO A 711 -33.46 -16.81 -13.58
C PRO A 711 -33.46 -17.37 -12.16
N VAL A 712 -34.65 -17.58 -11.60
CA VAL A 712 -34.78 -18.23 -10.29
C VAL A 712 -34.81 -19.75 -10.44
N VAL A 713 -34.06 -20.47 -9.62
CA VAL A 713 -34.10 -21.94 -9.62
C VAL A 713 -35.15 -22.41 -8.63
N LEU A 714 -36.15 -23.14 -9.13
CA LEU A 714 -37.25 -23.70 -8.35
C LEU A 714 -36.83 -25.00 -7.69
N GLU A 715 -37.25 -25.18 -6.44
CA GLU A 715 -37.18 -26.47 -5.75
C GLU A 715 -38.41 -27.32 -6.07
N ASN A 716 -38.19 -28.63 -6.22
CA ASN A 716 -39.27 -29.57 -6.52
C ASN A 716 -40.34 -29.57 -5.42
N ARG A 717 -41.60 -29.33 -5.81
CA ARG A 717 -42.78 -29.29 -4.91
C ARG A 717 -42.74 -28.18 -3.85
N GLN A 718 -42.03 -27.10 -4.12
CA GLN A 718 -42.08 -25.89 -3.29
C GLN A 718 -42.64 -24.71 -4.11
N PRO A 719 -43.70 -24.04 -3.64
CA PRO A 719 -44.20 -22.84 -4.30
C PRO A 719 -43.24 -21.67 -4.06
N MET A 720 -43.09 -20.81 -5.07
CA MET A 720 -42.28 -19.59 -5.00
C MET A 720 -43.08 -18.39 -5.46
N THR A 721 -43.08 -17.33 -4.66
CA THR A 721 -43.70 -16.05 -5.00
C THR A 721 -42.76 -15.19 -5.84
N LEU A 722 -43.26 -14.68 -6.96
CA LEU A 722 -42.53 -13.85 -7.90
C LEU A 722 -43.29 -12.56 -8.23
N GLY A 723 -42.55 -11.44 -8.18
CA GLY A 723 -43.00 -10.17 -8.75
C GLY A 723 -42.56 -10.02 -10.20
N ILE A 724 -43.51 -9.71 -11.08
CA ILE A 724 -43.33 -9.65 -12.53
C ILE A 724 -43.84 -8.32 -13.06
N HIS A 725 -42.95 -7.51 -13.60
CA HIS A 725 -43.24 -6.26 -14.27
C HIS A 725 -43.57 -6.44 -15.77
N GLN A 726 -42.89 -7.34 -16.46
CA GLN A 726 -43.00 -7.62 -17.89
C GLN A 726 -42.54 -9.04 -18.19
N THR A 727 -41.35 -9.45 -17.77
CA THR A 727 -40.81 -10.80 -18.02
C THR A 727 -40.00 -11.31 -16.84
N ARG A 728 -40.20 -12.56 -16.42
CA ARG A 728 -39.33 -13.25 -15.45
C ARG A 728 -38.95 -14.64 -15.96
N TYR A 729 -37.76 -15.08 -15.58
CA TYR A 729 -37.25 -16.41 -15.91
C TYR A 729 -37.16 -17.28 -14.66
N ALA A 730 -37.50 -18.57 -14.81
CA ALA A 730 -37.39 -19.56 -13.75
C ALA A 730 -36.95 -20.90 -14.35
N ALA A 731 -36.25 -21.76 -13.61
CA ALA A 731 -35.92 -23.10 -14.07
C ALA A 731 -36.02 -24.14 -12.95
N ILE A 732 -36.25 -25.40 -13.31
CA ILE A 732 -36.20 -26.53 -12.37
C ILE A 732 -35.25 -27.60 -12.91
N TYR A 733 -34.34 -28.09 -12.07
CA TYR A 733 -33.49 -29.21 -12.43
C TYR A 733 -34.26 -30.52 -12.30
N VAL A 734 -34.29 -31.31 -13.38
CA VAL A 734 -35.00 -32.60 -13.44
C VAL A 734 -33.98 -33.74 -13.44
N PRO A 735 -34.05 -34.67 -12.46
CA PRO A 735 -33.14 -35.81 -12.41
C PRO A 735 -33.48 -36.89 -13.47
N GLU A 736 -32.54 -37.80 -13.70
CA GLU A 736 -32.72 -38.91 -14.66
C GLU A 736 -33.87 -39.84 -14.25
N GLY A 737 -34.63 -40.32 -15.23
CA GLY A 737 -35.75 -41.25 -15.02
C GLY A 737 -37.11 -40.61 -14.76
N MET A 738 -37.21 -39.28 -14.79
CA MET A 738 -38.48 -38.56 -14.78
C MET A 738 -39.07 -38.49 -16.18
N SER A 739 -40.40 -38.37 -16.27
CA SER A 739 -41.15 -38.45 -17.52
C SER A 739 -41.85 -37.14 -17.91
N SER A 740 -42.21 -36.31 -16.93
CA SER A 740 -42.74 -34.97 -17.20
C SER A 740 -42.43 -33.98 -16.09
N VAL A 741 -42.41 -32.69 -16.44
CA VAL A 741 -42.45 -31.55 -15.53
C VAL A 741 -43.81 -30.89 -15.64
N LYS A 742 -44.46 -30.69 -14.49
CA LYS A 742 -45.73 -29.98 -14.36
C LYS A 742 -45.50 -28.69 -13.61
N VAL A 743 -46.00 -27.59 -14.14
CA VAL A 743 -45.86 -26.26 -13.54
C VAL A 743 -47.21 -25.56 -13.53
N TRP A 744 -47.52 -24.94 -12.39
CA TRP A 744 -48.73 -24.16 -12.17
C TRP A 744 -48.34 -22.74 -11.79
N LEU A 745 -49.09 -21.77 -12.33
CA LEU A 745 -49.02 -20.37 -11.95
C LEU A 745 -50.37 -19.96 -11.39
N GLN A 746 -50.39 -19.18 -10.31
CA GLN A 746 -51.61 -18.54 -9.81
C GLN A 746 -51.34 -17.13 -9.29
N PRO A 747 -52.27 -16.18 -9.40
CA PRO A 747 -52.14 -14.85 -8.83
C PRO A 747 -52.25 -14.90 -7.28
N ILE A 748 -51.50 -14.04 -6.59
CA ILE A 748 -51.53 -13.94 -5.12
C ILE A 748 -52.66 -13.02 -4.63
N ASP A 749 -53.01 -12.00 -5.42
CA ASP A 749 -54.14 -11.10 -5.16
C ASP A 749 -55.20 -11.23 -6.26
N GLU A 750 -56.27 -11.97 -5.98
CA GLU A 750 -57.35 -12.25 -6.93
C GLU A 750 -58.08 -10.97 -7.38
N MET A 751 -58.02 -9.88 -6.60
CA MET A 751 -58.68 -8.61 -6.94
C MET A 751 -57.81 -7.66 -7.79
N ALA A 752 -56.53 -7.98 -7.94
CA ALA A 752 -55.54 -7.20 -8.71
C ALA A 752 -54.86 -8.03 -9.83
N ALA A 753 -55.36 -9.23 -10.13
CA ALA A 753 -54.71 -10.17 -11.06
C ALA A 753 -54.76 -9.71 -12.52
N HIS A 754 -53.60 -9.33 -13.06
CA HIS A 754 -53.38 -9.11 -14.49
C HIS A 754 -52.73 -10.34 -15.13
N ASN A 755 -53.13 -10.69 -16.37
CA ASN A 755 -52.71 -11.92 -17.04
C ASN A 755 -51.18 -12.04 -17.15
N VAL A 756 -50.64 -13.20 -16.76
CA VAL A 756 -49.23 -13.55 -16.90
C VAL A 756 -49.16 -14.87 -17.66
N ASP A 757 -48.66 -14.83 -18.88
CA ASP A 757 -48.54 -16.03 -19.72
C ASP A 757 -47.28 -16.82 -19.34
N LEU A 758 -47.41 -18.14 -19.29
CA LEU A 758 -46.32 -19.06 -18.98
C LEU A 758 -45.84 -19.78 -20.24
N TYR A 759 -44.52 -19.89 -20.40
CA TYR A 759 -43.83 -20.61 -21.48
C TYR A 759 -42.78 -21.56 -20.88
N ALA A 760 -42.58 -22.73 -21.50
CA ALA A 760 -41.61 -23.73 -21.06
C ALA A 760 -40.81 -24.32 -22.24
N GLU A 761 -39.53 -24.62 -22.00
CA GLU A 761 -38.62 -25.27 -22.96
C GLU A 761 -37.55 -26.09 -22.22
N SER A 762 -37.12 -27.20 -22.82
CA SER A 762 -36.20 -28.17 -22.21
C SER A 762 -34.71 -27.95 -22.49
N GLU A 763 -34.34 -27.17 -23.51
CA GLU A 763 -32.93 -26.98 -23.89
C GLU A 763 -32.43 -25.54 -23.68
N HIS A 764 -33.25 -24.53 -23.99
CA HIS A 764 -32.88 -23.12 -23.87
C HIS A 764 -33.93 -22.33 -23.09
N TRP A 765 -33.61 -21.07 -22.78
CA TRP A 765 -34.57 -20.14 -22.18
C TRP A 765 -35.69 -19.79 -23.19
N PRO A 766 -36.98 -19.99 -22.83
CA PRO A 766 -38.07 -19.70 -23.74
C PRO A 766 -38.11 -18.22 -24.13
N THR A 767 -38.53 -17.94 -25.34
CA THR A 767 -38.84 -16.58 -25.83
C THR A 767 -40.27 -16.56 -26.37
N LEU A 768 -40.83 -15.38 -26.64
CA LEU A 768 -42.17 -15.27 -27.23
C LEU A 768 -42.31 -15.93 -28.61
N THR A 769 -41.19 -16.22 -29.28
CA THR A 769 -41.14 -16.82 -30.61
C THR A 769 -40.54 -18.22 -30.64
N HIS A 770 -39.99 -18.71 -29.52
CA HIS A 770 -39.33 -20.02 -29.42
C HIS A 770 -39.60 -20.63 -28.03
N PHE A 771 -40.38 -21.71 -28.00
CA PHE A 771 -40.73 -22.46 -26.79
C PHE A 771 -41.27 -23.84 -27.18
N ASP A 772 -41.15 -24.83 -26.29
CA ASP A 772 -41.74 -26.16 -26.50
C ASP A 772 -43.24 -26.15 -26.21
N GLN A 773 -43.65 -25.45 -25.13
CA GLN A 773 -45.05 -25.33 -24.74
C GLN A 773 -45.35 -23.97 -24.11
N ALA A 774 -46.57 -23.49 -24.34
CA ALA A 774 -47.11 -22.31 -23.69
C ALA A 774 -48.50 -22.62 -23.13
N SER A 775 -48.86 -21.95 -22.03
CA SER A 775 -50.21 -22.06 -21.51
C SER A 775 -51.22 -21.38 -22.45
N LYS A 776 -52.47 -21.83 -22.39
CA LYS A 776 -53.54 -21.42 -23.33
C LYS A 776 -54.68 -20.66 -22.64
N ARG A 777 -54.55 -20.35 -21.35
CA ARG A 777 -55.57 -19.63 -20.63
C ARG A 777 -55.40 -18.13 -20.85
N ALA A 778 -56.45 -17.38 -20.52
CA ALA A 778 -56.50 -15.94 -20.71
C ALA A 778 -56.38 -15.19 -19.37
N ASP A 779 -56.14 -15.93 -18.29
CA ASP A 779 -55.98 -15.49 -16.91
C ASP A 779 -54.73 -16.12 -16.29
N SER A 780 -54.22 -15.53 -15.20
CA SER A 780 -52.93 -15.92 -14.59
C SER A 780 -52.95 -17.27 -13.85
N TYR A 781 -53.99 -18.09 -14.06
CA TYR A 781 -54.10 -19.46 -13.54
C TYR A 781 -53.57 -20.45 -14.58
N GLU A 782 -52.26 -20.44 -14.78
CA GLU A 782 -51.61 -21.17 -15.88
C GLU A 782 -51.19 -22.60 -15.47
N TYR A 783 -51.16 -23.50 -16.45
CA TYR A 783 -50.67 -24.86 -16.29
C TYR A 783 -49.96 -25.35 -17.54
N ILE A 784 -48.74 -25.88 -17.37
CA ILE A 784 -47.98 -26.55 -18.43
C ILE A 784 -47.51 -27.91 -17.92
N GLU A 785 -47.59 -28.92 -18.78
CA GLU A 785 -46.99 -30.24 -18.57
C GLU A 785 -46.08 -30.58 -19.74
N LEU A 786 -44.77 -30.48 -19.51
CA LEU A 786 -43.74 -30.70 -20.51
C LEU A 786 -43.14 -32.11 -20.36
N PRO A 787 -43.19 -32.97 -21.40
CA PRO A 787 -42.50 -34.26 -21.35
C PRO A 787 -40.98 -34.07 -21.36
N VAL A 788 -40.27 -34.85 -20.56
CA VAL A 788 -38.80 -34.83 -20.48
C VAL A 788 -38.24 -36.24 -20.70
N THR A 789 -37.10 -36.34 -21.37
CA THR A 789 -36.49 -37.62 -21.76
C THR A 789 -35.06 -37.80 -21.25
N GLN A 790 -34.44 -36.74 -20.70
CA GLN A 790 -33.09 -36.72 -20.19
C GLN A 790 -33.00 -35.81 -18.95
N ALA A 791 -31.99 -36.05 -18.10
CA ALA A 791 -31.73 -35.18 -16.96
C ALA A 791 -31.23 -33.81 -17.43
N GLY A 792 -31.66 -32.73 -16.76
CA GLY A 792 -31.29 -31.36 -17.13
C GLY A 792 -32.27 -30.33 -16.59
N TYR A 793 -32.01 -29.05 -16.88
CA TYR A 793 -32.90 -27.97 -16.52
C TYR A 793 -34.07 -27.86 -17.51
N VAL A 794 -35.28 -27.72 -16.98
CA VAL A 794 -36.41 -27.19 -17.75
C VAL A 794 -36.56 -25.72 -17.42
N HIS A 795 -36.62 -24.89 -18.45
CA HIS A 795 -36.60 -23.44 -18.39
C HIS A 795 -38.00 -22.88 -18.62
N PHE A 796 -38.34 -21.83 -17.88
CA PHE A 796 -39.63 -21.16 -17.91
C PHE A 796 -39.44 -19.66 -18.15
N MET A 797 -40.34 -19.09 -18.94
CA MET A 797 -40.52 -17.64 -19.08
C MET A 797 -41.95 -17.28 -18.67
N LEU A 798 -42.07 -16.30 -17.78
CA LEU A 798 -43.33 -15.72 -17.35
C LEU A 798 -43.41 -14.33 -17.97
N ASN A 799 -44.45 -14.06 -18.76
CA ASN A 799 -44.62 -12.78 -19.46
C ASN A 799 -45.89 -12.08 -19.00
N ALA A 800 -45.75 -10.99 -18.26
CA ALA A 800 -46.87 -10.20 -17.77
C ALA A 800 -47.39 -9.26 -18.87
N GLN A 801 -48.67 -9.38 -19.19
CA GLN A 801 -49.34 -8.51 -20.16
C GLN A 801 -49.51 -7.07 -19.63
N GLN A 802 -49.44 -6.89 -18.31
CA GLN A 802 -49.45 -5.60 -17.63
C GLN A 802 -48.45 -5.60 -16.48
N ALA A 803 -47.99 -4.41 -16.12
CA ALA A 803 -46.93 -4.25 -15.15
C ALA A 803 -47.32 -4.53 -13.70
N ASN A 804 -46.42 -5.19 -12.97
CA ASN A 804 -46.43 -5.44 -11.52
C ASN A 804 -47.40 -6.52 -11.04
N SER A 805 -47.47 -7.64 -11.76
CA SER A 805 -48.17 -8.83 -11.29
C SER A 805 -47.39 -9.53 -10.18
N GLN A 806 -48.08 -10.02 -9.16
CA GLN A 806 -47.52 -10.89 -8.13
C GLN A 806 -48.18 -12.27 -8.26
N VAL A 807 -47.36 -13.29 -8.47
CA VAL A 807 -47.82 -14.66 -8.76
C VAL A 807 -47.06 -15.67 -7.92
N GLU A 808 -47.70 -16.79 -7.63
CA GLU A 808 -47.08 -17.96 -7.02
C GLU A 808 -46.88 -19.02 -8.11
N LEU A 809 -45.63 -19.43 -8.30
CA LEU A 809 -45.22 -20.45 -9.26
C LEU A 809 -44.88 -21.73 -8.49
N TYR A 810 -45.48 -22.85 -8.89
CA TYR A 810 -45.26 -24.17 -8.29
C TYR A 810 -44.91 -25.18 -9.37
N ALA A 811 -43.79 -25.88 -9.23
CA ALA A 811 -43.34 -26.89 -10.20
C ALA A 811 -43.04 -28.23 -9.52
N THR A 812 -43.35 -29.33 -10.21
CA THR A 812 -42.97 -30.70 -9.82
C THR A 812 -42.59 -31.52 -11.04
N TYR A 813 -41.74 -32.51 -10.86
CA TYR A 813 -41.52 -33.57 -11.84
C TYR A 813 -42.02 -34.94 -11.33
N GLU A 814 -42.38 -35.84 -12.25
CA GLU A 814 -42.91 -37.18 -11.97
C GLU A 814 -42.27 -38.30 -12.82
#